data_AF-A0A6C0B7Q8-F1
#
_entry.id   AF-A0A6C0B7Q8-F1
#
_cell.length_a   1.000
_cell.length_b   1.000
_cell.length_c   1.000
_cell.angle_alpha   90.00
_cell.angle_beta   90.00
_cell.angle_gamma   90.00
#
_symmetry.space_group_name_H-M   'P 1'
#
loop_
_entity.id
_entity.type
_entity.pdbx_description
1 polymer ?
#
loop_
_entity_poly.entity_id
_entity_poly.type
_entity_poly.pdbx_seq_one_letter_code
_entity_poly.pdbx_strand_id
1 'polypeptide(L)'
;MKKEDEEPIIDDESNDDIKKIEDAARAKSKAEFEKMIGQYLENNPLFRMDKKSAEFEIRFGSNPKLSKSISKIDYDNVVKQLYACGFKVDNEDGTQILRVYSDYLHPQTGERTMSNIRAEIVGTDLIQQYCKTNSIQKLIDLPSTVFNKLKFTRKTNALAKNGEKIKAVDIADYNFRASYQNEEEFHTNHPLARNIIAEWSNSLKIFRCMNRVRFRHQDLPIFADLSIVKGSKTTHRKPMPTYTIQEAGVFSNPETYEIELEMDNSRIGTGSLFNTTETIMTALRKCIRIVLSGLQMTKYPISYNEQKVVIDQYMKLVHGDEYQSRKTLSRDFIGPSSFTLQMENIIEPKKSSTIANIRNNYTVTDKADGERKLLFINDKGKIYLIDTNMNVIFTGTVSKEKRVYNSILDGEHIKYDKSGKYINLYAAFDLYFINKINVREYGFVAEDMGDQENKFRLPLLNAIIDVVKPVLMADKQETVNSQQTKSTNFIIKCKEFYLCNDSESIFQCCSKILTKQNDGLFEYTTDGLIFTPSNCGVGSKEIGKAGPLEKITWEGSLKWKPPAFNTIDFLVINKLDKKGKPEVHHIFQEGKNMQGVQDVIQYKTIELHCGFDIRNKQHAFVNPFQDVIDGKIPEPVVGYAKDYKHVPFCPTNPYNPDARFCNVLLKQDGNNVFMVSEEGEYFDENMIVEFKYEVNNKDGWNWVPLRVRYDKTSELNAGSKNYGNAYHVANANWHSIHNPITEQMISTGENIAQEVVTEDVYYNRSNEQTSTQGLRDFHNLYVKKKLIIGVTNPQDILIDYAVGKGGDLSKWTNAYLSFVFGVDVFKDNIQNRLDGACARYLRAKRKDKETPDALFVTGNSSLNIRSGKAFGTEKDKEITNAVFGVGPKDERALGHGVYKHYGVAQTGFHISSVQFAFHYFFESKKTLHEFLKNVAECTRINGYFIGTCYDGKTVFNLLKDKQKEESIIIISEGRKIFEIVKLYDQTGFPDDDLSVGYPINVYQESINQYLQEYLVNFDYVVRIMEDYGFVPVFKSECIKMGLPDSAGMFSELYANLENEIKRNQRVSLEYGKAQNMTEQEKQISFMNRYFIFKKVRNVNTDKIAKIIEQQNKIAESIEEVITQDIQELEKEHPEITVPTSIKINVRKMNKPKIVLERFSEEESPAEMPLVEPVIKKLTIKKPTLKPL
;
A
#
# COMPACT_ATOMS: atom_id res chain seq x y z
N MET A 1 -22.78 -52.90 -13.23
CA MET A 1 -23.86 -51.96 -12.88
C MET A 1 -24.16 -52.19 -11.42
N LYS A 2 -23.83 -51.18 -10.60
CA LYS A 2 -23.71 -51.28 -9.14
C LYS A 2 -25.06 -51.02 -8.48
N LYS A 3 -25.28 -51.78 -7.40
CA LYS A 3 -26.40 -51.68 -6.45
C LYS A 3 -26.41 -50.32 -5.76
N GLU A 4 -27.61 -49.85 -5.49
CA GLU A 4 -27.94 -48.82 -4.52
C GLU A 4 -27.55 -49.31 -3.12
N ASP A 5 -26.67 -48.56 -2.45
CA ASP A 5 -26.45 -48.64 -1.01
C ASP A 5 -27.04 -47.36 -0.43
N GLU A 6 -28.19 -47.48 0.23
CA GLU A 6 -28.73 -46.49 1.15
C GLU A 6 -27.77 -46.38 2.35
N GLU A 7 -27.13 -45.22 2.52
CA GLU A 7 -26.43 -44.91 3.77
C GLU A 7 -27.48 -44.61 4.88
N PRO A 8 -27.29 -45.14 6.10
CA PRO A 8 -28.28 -45.02 7.15
C PRO A 8 -28.32 -43.58 7.69
N ILE A 9 -29.54 -43.12 7.94
CA ILE A 9 -29.85 -41.94 8.76
C ILE A 9 -29.25 -42.19 10.15
N ILE A 10 -28.24 -41.40 10.53
CA ILE A 10 -27.66 -41.44 11.87
C ILE A 10 -28.56 -40.61 12.79
N ASP A 11 -29.31 -41.31 13.63
CA ASP A 11 -30.07 -40.76 14.76
C ASP A 11 -29.19 -39.97 15.74
N ASP A 12 -29.80 -39.01 16.43
CA ASP A 12 -29.23 -38.11 17.45
C ASP A 12 -28.59 -38.86 18.65
N GLU A 13 -28.76 -40.18 18.77
CA GLU A 13 -28.14 -41.01 19.82
C GLU A 13 -26.62 -41.22 19.63
N SER A 14 -26.07 -40.99 18.44
CA SER A 14 -24.64 -41.23 18.13
C SER A 14 -23.65 -40.23 18.76
N ASN A 15 -24.09 -39.01 19.08
CA ASN A 15 -23.21 -37.97 19.62
C ASN A 15 -22.84 -38.20 21.09
N ASP A 16 -23.74 -38.80 21.88
CA ASP A 16 -23.49 -39.07 23.30
C ASP A 16 -22.52 -40.24 23.49
N ASP A 17 -22.52 -41.22 22.59
CA ASP A 17 -21.57 -42.33 22.62
C ASP A 17 -20.17 -41.91 22.15
N ILE A 18 -20.07 -41.03 21.13
CA ILE A 18 -18.78 -40.41 20.76
C ILE A 18 -18.22 -39.59 21.91
N LYS A 19 -19.05 -38.80 22.58
CA LYS A 19 -18.63 -37.99 23.74
C LYS A 19 -18.19 -38.85 24.93
N LYS A 20 -18.87 -39.95 25.22
CA LYS A 20 -18.44 -40.93 26.23
C LYS A 20 -17.10 -41.58 25.87
N ILE A 21 -16.89 -41.92 24.59
CA ILE A 21 -15.62 -42.47 24.09
C ILE A 21 -14.49 -41.45 24.24
N GLU A 22 -14.73 -40.18 23.87
CA GLU A 22 -13.76 -39.09 24.04
C GLU A 22 -13.43 -38.83 25.52
N ASP A 23 -14.44 -38.78 26.39
CA ASP A 23 -14.25 -38.55 27.83
C ASP A 23 -13.51 -39.73 28.49
N ALA A 24 -13.80 -40.97 28.08
CA ALA A 24 -13.04 -42.14 28.51
C ALA A 24 -11.57 -42.10 28.03
N ALA A 25 -11.33 -41.67 26.79
CA ALA A 25 -9.98 -41.48 26.25
C ALA A 25 -9.21 -40.36 26.97
N ARG A 26 -9.88 -39.26 27.35
CA ARG A 26 -9.31 -38.18 28.18
C ARG A 26 -8.92 -38.68 29.56
N ALA A 27 -9.82 -39.39 30.24
CA ALA A 27 -9.56 -39.95 31.55
C ALA A 27 -8.36 -40.93 31.52
N LYS A 28 -8.30 -41.78 30.48
CA LYS A 28 -7.18 -42.69 30.25
C LYS A 28 -5.85 -41.96 30.04
N SER A 29 -5.82 -40.96 29.16
CA SER A 29 -4.59 -40.20 28.85
C SER A 29 -4.06 -39.45 30.08
N LYS A 30 -4.97 -38.91 30.91
CA LYS A 30 -4.61 -38.26 32.18
C LYS A 30 -4.01 -39.26 33.19
N ALA A 31 -4.62 -40.44 33.32
CA ALA A 31 -4.10 -41.50 34.19
C ALA A 31 -2.74 -42.03 33.72
N GLU A 32 -2.54 -42.19 32.41
CA GLU A 32 -1.26 -42.59 31.82
C GLU A 32 -0.17 -41.52 32.05
N PHE A 33 -0.53 -40.24 31.96
CA PHE A 33 0.39 -39.13 32.27
C PHE A 33 0.83 -39.13 33.74
N GLU A 34 -0.10 -39.30 34.68
CA GLU A 34 0.19 -39.42 36.11
C GLU A 34 1.05 -40.66 36.41
N LYS A 35 0.75 -41.79 35.75
CA LYS A 35 1.55 -43.02 35.85
C LYS A 35 2.98 -42.82 35.35
N MET A 36 3.18 -42.10 34.24
CA MET A 36 4.52 -41.84 33.69
C MET A 36 5.38 -41.04 34.68
N ILE A 37 4.80 -40.06 35.37
CA ILE A 37 5.52 -39.24 36.36
C ILE A 37 5.85 -40.07 37.62
N GLY A 38 4.93 -40.95 38.05
CA GLY A 38 5.23 -41.94 39.08
C GLY A 38 6.42 -42.83 38.71
N GLN A 39 6.44 -43.35 37.48
CA GLN A 39 7.56 -44.17 36.97
C GLN A 39 8.87 -43.39 36.83
N TYR A 40 8.82 -42.10 36.50
CA TYR A 40 9.99 -41.24 36.46
C TYR A 40 10.56 -41.01 37.87
N LEU A 41 9.71 -40.73 38.87
CA LEU A 41 10.12 -40.55 40.27
C LEU A 41 10.67 -41.85 40.89
N GLU A 42 10.03 -42.99 40.59
CA GLU A 42 10.47 -44.32 41.06
C GLU A 42 11.86 -44.73 40.56
N ASN A 43 12.30 -44.19 39.42
CA ASN A 43 13.64 -44.41 38.88
C ASN A 43 14.71 -43.48 39.51
N ASN A 44 14.31 -42.66 40.48
CA ASN A 44 15.17 -41.78 41.28
C ASN A 44 16.09 -40.89 40.42
N PRO A 45 15.54 -39.87 39.72
CA PRO A 45 16.25 -39.09 38.70
C PRO A 45 17.47 -38.30 39.22
N LEU A 46 17.59 -38.18 40.55
CA LEU A 46 18.73 -37.56 41.24
C LEU A 46 20.07 -38.29 40.98
N PHE A 47 20.03 -39.61 40.72
CA PHE A 47 21.23 -40.44 40.50
C PHE A 47 21.32 -40.92 39.05
N ARG A 48 22.49 -40.73 38.40
CA ARG A 48 22.78 -41.34 37.09
C ARG A 48 22.94 -42.85 37.25
N MET A 49 21.99 -43.64 36.76
CA MET A 49 22.13 -45.09 36.68
C MET A 49 22.80 -45.48 35.34
N ASP A 50 23.88 -46.25 35.39
CA ASP A 50 24.60 -46.78 34.21
C ASP A 50 25.00 -45.73 33.15
N LYS A 51 25.51 -44.56 33.58
CA LYS A 51 25.86 -43.41 32.71
C LYS A 51 24.70 -42.84 31.87
N LYS A 52 23.46 -43.26 32.15
CA LYS A 52 22.24 -42.74 31.51
C LYS A 52 21.60 -41.71 32.43
N SER A 53 21.15 -40.60 31.86
CA SER A 53 20.33 -39.61 32.53
C SER A 53 18.87 -39.77 32.11
N ALA A 54 17.99 -39.80 33.09
CA ALA A 54 16.55 -39.73 32.87
C ALA A 54 16.17 -38.33 32.36
N GLU A 55 15.40 -38.24 31.28
CA GLU A 55 14.92 -37.00 30.68
C GLU A 55 13.40 -37.07 30.55
N PHE A 56 12.69 -36.17 31.23
CA PHE A 56 11.25 -36.01 31.06
C PHE A 56 10.99 -34.64 30.42
N GLU A 57 10.37 -34.68 29.24
CA GLU A 57 10.06 -33.49 28.44
C GLU A 57 8.57 -33.43 28.08
N ILE A 58 8.01 -32.22 28.06
CA ILE A 58 6.71 -31.92 27.46
C ILE A 58 6.93 -31.01 26.26
N ARG A 59 6.45 -31.44 25.09
CA ARG A 59 6.54 -30.66 23.85
C ARG A 59 5.18 -30.18 23.41
N PHE A 60 5.04 -28.87 23.21
CA PHE A 60 3.81 -28.23 22.75
C PHE A 60 3.75 -28.21 21.22
N GLY A 61 2.53 -28.23 20.66
CA GLY A 61 2.32 -28.17 19.21
C GLY A 61 2.72 -29.44 18.45
N SER A 62 2.78 -30.59 19.14
CA SER A 62 3.30 -31.84 18.58
C SER A 62 2.42 -32.46 17.49
N ASN A 63 1.10 -32.16 17.48
CA ASN A 63 0.17 -32.67 16.48
C ASN A 63 -0.35 -31.55 15.55
N PRO A 64 0.13 -31.47 14.29
CA PRO A 64 -0.29 -30.43 13.35
C PRO A 64 -1.71 -30.62 12.80
N LYS A 65 -2.40 -31.73 13.14
CA LYS A 65 -3.81 -31.92 12.78
C LYS A 65 -4.76 -31.18 13.74
N LEU A 66 -4.32 -30.93 14.98
CA LEU A 66 -5.15 -30.35 16.04
C LEU A 66 -5.00 -28.83 16.13
N SER A 67 -3.78 -28.31 15.94
CA SER A 67 -3.53 -26.87 15.91
C SER A 67 -2.54 -26.50 14.81
N LYS A 68 -2.48 -25.21 14.49
CA LYS A 68 -1.42 -24.63 13.66
C LYS A 68 -0.05 -24.84 14.34
N SER A 69 1.01 -24.85 13.54
CA SER A 69 2.38 -24.79 14.05
C SER A 69 2.60 -23.50 14.85
N ILE A 70 3.44 -23.57 15.87
CA ILE A 70 3.80 -22.41 16.70
C ILE A 70 4.45 -21.35 15.81
N SER A 71 3.85 -20.16 15.78
CA SER A 71 4.36 -19.01 15.04
C SER A 71 5.38 -18.22 15.89
N LYS A 72 6.08 -17.26 15.27
CA LYS A 72 6.94 -16.33 16.00
C LYS A 72 6.16 -15.54 17.07
N ILE A 73 4.94 -15.11 16.73
CA ILE A 73 4.07 -14.37 17.65
C ILE A 73 3.73 -15.22 18.87
N ASP A 74 3.41 -16.50 18.66
CA ASP A 74 3.13 -17.44 19.74
C ASP A 74 4.36 -17.63 20.64
N TYR A 75 5.54 -17.76 20.03
CA TYR A 75 6.82 -17.84 20.73
C TYR A 75 7.05 -16.60 21.61
N ASP A 76 6.94 -15.40 21.05
CA ASP A 76 7.16 -14.13 21.75
C ASP A 76 6.11 -13.92 22.87
N ASN A 77 4.87 -14.32 22.66
CA ASN A 77 3.81 -14.28 23.67
C ASN A 77 4.13 -15.20 24.86
N VAL A 78 4.67 -16.40 24.59
CA VAL A 78 5.11 -17.31 25.67
C VAL A 78 6.32 -16.75 26.40
N VAL A 79 7.30 -16.14 25.71
CA VAL A 79 8.44 -15.46 26.34
C VAL A 79 7.97 -14.35 27.29
N LYS A 80 7.10 -13.45 26.80
CA LYS A 80 6.51 -12.38 27.63
C LYS A 80 5.79 -12.95 28.86
N GLN A 81 5.04 -14.02 28.67
CA GLN A 81 4.30 -14.68 29.75
C GLN A 81 5.22 -15.37 30.78
N LEU A 82 6.34 -15.95 30.35
CA LEU A 82 7.35 -16.55 31.23
C LEU A 82 8.01 -15.47 32.11
N TYR A 83 8.44 -14.36 31.52
CA TYR A 83 9.00 -13.23 32.29
C TYR A 83 7.98 -12.65 33.28
N ALA A 84 6.73 -12.44 32.85
CA ALA A 84 5.67 -11.95 33.72
C ALA A 84 5.37 -12.89 34.91
N CYS A 85 5.69 -14.18 34.77
CA CYS A 85 5.55 -15.20 35.81
C CYS A 85 6.84 -15.43 36.62
N GLY A 86 7.88 -14.61 36.47
CA GLY A 86 9.10 -14.67 37.28
C GLY A 86 10.19 -15.65 36.81
N PHE A 87 10.09 -16.18 35.59
CA PHE A 87 11.19 -16.94 35.01
C PHE A 87 12.36 -16.02 34.63
N LYS A 88 13.59 -16.53 34.73
CA LYS A 88 14.84 -15.86 34.38
C LYS A 88 15.65 -16.70 33.41
N VAL A 89 16.52 -16.05 32.65
CA VAL A 89 17.44 -16.70 31.70
C VAL A 89 18.87 -16.41 32.09
N ASP A 90 19.76 -17.38 31.86
CA ASP A 90 21.20 -17.20 32.11
C ASP A 90 21.92 -16.63 30.87
N ASN A 91 21.37 -16.86 29.68
CA ASN A 91 21.91 -16.40 28.40
C ASN A 91 20.75 -15.95 27.50
N GLU A 92 20.59 -14.63 27.34
CA GLU A 92 19.52 -14.01 26.55
C GLU A 92 19.69 -14.27 25.04
N ASP A 93 20.93 -14.33 24.55
CA ASP A 93 21.24 -14.59 23.14
C ASP A 93 20.96 -16.05 22.72
N GLY A 94 20.78 -16.92 23.71
CA GLY A 94 20.54 -18.34 23.52
C GLY A 94 21.81 -19.13 23.17
N THR A 95 21.66 -20.45 23.15
CA THR A 95 22.74 -21.38 22.81
C THR A 95 22.52 -21.93 21.41
N GLN A 96 23.46 -21.62 20.50
CA GLN A 96 23.46 -22.14 19.14
C GLN A 96 23.97 -23.59 19.10
N ILE A 97 23.14 -24.48 18.57
CA ILE A 97 23.38 -25.93 18.53
C ILE A 97 23.06 -26.46 17.13
N LEU A 98 24.02 -27.13 16.49
CA LEU A 98 23.79 -27.92 15.28
C LEU A 98 23.70 -29.40 15.64
N ARG A 99 22.50 -29.98 15.47
CA ARG A 99 22.25 -31.41 15.61
C ARG A 99 22.34 -32.07 14.24
N VAL A 100 23.13 -33.13 14.15
CA VAL A 100 23.32 -33.90 12.92
C VAL A 100 23.04 -35.37 13.17
N TYR A 101 22.09 -35.92 12.42
CA TYR A 101 21.73 -37.33 12.43
C TYR A 101 22.35 -37.98 11.20
N SER A 102 23.14 -39.05 11.37
CA SER A 102 23.74 -39.79 10.26
C SER A 102 23.03 -41.13 10.05
N ASP A 103 23.01 -41.62 8.82
CA ASP A 103 22.67 -43.01 8.54
C ASP A 103 23.83 -43.95 8.90
N TYR A 104 23.51 -45.23 9.04
CA TYR A 104 24.48 -46.31 9.14
C TYR A 104 23.95 -47.54 8.41
N LEU A 105 24.86 -48.39 7.96
CA LEU A 105 24.52 -49.66 7.33
C LEU A 105 24.12 -50.66 8.41
N HIS A 106 22.87 -51.13 8.40
CA HIS A 106 22.39 -52.07 9.41
C HIS A 106 23.06 -53.45 9.21
N PRO A 107 23.81 -53.97 10.19
CA PRO A 107 24.64 -55.17 10.00
C PRO A 107 23.87 -56.44 9.62
N GLN A 108 22.59 -56.52 9.99
CA GLN A 108 21.75 -57.72 9.77
C GLN A 108 20.91 -57.65 8.49
N THR A 109 20.59 -56.45 7.98
CA THR A 109 19.69 -56.28 6.84
C THR A 109 20.38 -55.68 5.62
N GLY A 110 21.58 -55.14 5.77
CA GLY A 110 22.32 -54.48 4.68
C GLY A 110 21.68 -53.17 4.20
N GLU A 111 20.60 -52.73 4.82
CA GLU A 111 19.92 -51.47 4.50
C GLU A 111 20.51 -50.30 5.30
N ARG A 112 20.62 -49.14 4.66
CA ARG A 112 21.00 -47.90 5.35
C ARG A 112 19.80 -47.36 6.13
N THR A 113 19.97 -47.22 7.44
CA THR A 113 18.94 -46.69 8.34
C THR A 113 19.50 -45.52 9.15
N MET A 114 18.64 -44.58 9.53
CA MET A 114 19.07 -43.43 10.35
C MET A 114 19.46 -43.90 11.76
N SER A 115 20.61 -43.43 12.24
CA SER A 115 21.10 -43.72 13.59
C SER A 115 20.24 -43.04 14.66
N ASN A 116 20.11 -43.70 15.82
CA ASN A 116 19.55 -43.11 17.04
C ASN A 116 20.59 -42.29 17.84
N ILE A 117 21.83 -42.22 17.35
CA ILE A 117 22.91 -41.41 17.89
C ILE A 117 23.02 -40.14 17.04
N ARG A 118 22.94 -38.97 17.67
CA ARG A 118 23.09 -37.67 17.01
C ARG A 118 24.38 -36.99 17.46
N ALA A 119 25.07 -36.34 16.54
CA ALA A 119 26.16 -35.42 16.88
C ALA A 119 25.58 -34.05 17.22
N GLU A 120 26.05 -33.44 18.29
CA GLU A 120 25.69 -32.09 18.72
C GLU A 120 26.93 -31.20 18.74
N ILE A 121 26.91 -30.15 17.94
CA ILE A 121 27.97 -29.14 17.84
C ILE A 121 27.42 -27.86 18.46
N VAL A 122 28.04 -27.38 19.54
CA VAL A 122 27.60 -26.21 20.31
C VAL A 122 28.55 -25.04 20.05
N GLY A 123 27.99 -23.87 19.74
CA GLY A 123 28.72 -22.63 19.54
C GLY A 123 28.82 -22.20 18.07
N THR A 124 28.61 -20.91 17.82
CA THR A 124 28.59 -20.30 16.49
C THR A 124 29.92 -20.47 15.76
N ASP A 125 31.04 -20.41 16.47
CA ASP A 125 32.40 -20.61 15.98
C ASP A 125 32.58 -22.00 15.35
N LEU A 126 32.21 -23.06 16.07
CA LEU A 126 32.35 -24.43 15.60
C LEU A 126 31.35 -24.78 14.50
N ILE A 127 30.12 -24.25 14.59
CA ILE A 127 29.10 -24.44 13.55
C ILE A 127 29.57 -23.81 12.24
N GLN A 128 30.13 -22.60 12.28
CA GLN A 128 30.69 -21.96 11.08
C GLN A 128 31.85 -22.75 10.48
N GLN A 129 32.75 -23.28 11.31
CA GLN A 129 33.84 -24.14 10.84
C GLN A 129 33.31 -25.44 10.22
N TYR A 130 32.28 -26.04 10.81
CA TYR A 130 31.61 -27.20 10.22
C TYR A 130 30.99 -26.85 8.86
N CYS A 131 30.32 -25.70 8.75
CA CYS A 131 29.73 -25.26 7.48
C CYS A 131 30.80 -25.10 6.38
N LYS A 132 32.00 -24.63 6.72
CA LYS A 132 33.11 -24.50 5.75
C LYS A 132 33.69 -25.86 5.32
N THR A 133 33.65 -26.87 6.18
CA THR A 133 34.47 -28.08 6.01
C THR A 133 33.66 -29.37 5.81
N ASN A 134 32.40 -29.41 6.22
CA ASN A 134 31.53 -30.60 6.32
C ASN A 134 32.16 -31.79 7.06
N SER A 135 33.16 -31.57 7.92
CA SER A 135 33.94 -32.64 8.56
C SER A 135 34.00 -32.46 10.08
N ILE A 136 33.58 -33.49 10.82
CA ILE A 136 33.78 -33.53 12.28
C ILE A 136 35.26 -33.68 12.63
N GLN A 137 36.04 -34.43 11.85
CA GLN A 137 37.47 -34.64 12.12
C GLN A 137 38.23 -33.31 12.15
N LYS A 138 37.96 -32.43 11.18
CA LYS A 138 38.55 -31.08 11.14
C LYS A 138 38.16 -30.21 12.34
N LEU A 139 37.02 -30.46 12.99
CA LEU A 139 36.66 -29.78 14.23
C LEU A 139 37.46 -30.32 15.42
N ILE A 140 37.72 -31.63 15.46
CA ILE A 140 38.51 -32.28 16.51
C ILE A 140 39.98 -31.83 16.44
N ASP A 141 40.48 -31.61 15.22
CA ASP A 141 41.87 -31.20 14.97
C ASP A 141 42.16 -29.72 15.32
N LEU A 142 41.14 -28.94 15.74
CA LEU A 142 41.30 -27.54 16.18
C LEU A 142 41.89 -27.45 17.60
N PRO A 143 42.74 -26.45 17.91
CA PRO A 143 43.37 -26.33 19.23
C PRO A 143 42.38 -26.05 20.38
N SER A 144 42.43 -26.89 21.41
CA SER A 144 42.05 -26.68 22.83
C SER A 144 40.62 -26.30 23.26
N THR A 145 39.62 -26.12 22.38
CA THR A 145 38.25 -25.70 22.82
C THR A 145 37.11 -26.69 22.55
N VAL A 146 37.41 -27.90 22.08
CA VAL A 146 36.39 -28.90 21.70
C VAL A 146 35.81 -29.67 22.89
N PHE A 147 36.48 -29.65 24.06
CA PHE A 147 35.98 -30.29 25.28
C PHE A 147 34.62 -29.70 25.66
N ASN A 148 33.59 -30.56 25.72
CA ASN A 148 32.18 -30.26 25.99
C ASN A 148 31.37 -29.52 24.89
N LYS A 149 31.99 -29.04 23.82
CA LYS A 149 31.27 -28.40 22.70
C LYS A 149 30.86 -29.35 21.57
N LEU A 150 31.52 -30.50 21.46
CA LEU A 150 31.14 -31.58 20.55
C LEU A 150 30.81 -32.84 21.35
N LYS A 151 29.56 -33.30 21.26
CA LYS A 151 29.10 -34.52 21.95
C LYS A 151 28.22 -35.38 21.05
N PHE A 152 28.17 -36.67 21.34
CA PHE A 152 27.25 -37.60 20.69
C PHE A 152 26.21 -38.04 21.70
N THR A 153 24.93 -37.87 21.38
CA THR A 153 23.83 -38.18 22.30
C THR A 153 23.00 -39.32 21.71
N ARG A 154 22.75 -40.37 22.50
CA ARG A 154 21.82 -41.45 22.16
C ARG A 154 20.58 -41.36 23.02
N LYS A 155 19.42 -41.23 22.37
CA LYS A 155 18.11 -41.30 23.03
C LYS A 155 17.56 -42.71 22.94
N THR A 156 17.13 -43.26 24.08
CA THR A 156 16.44 -44.55 24.17
C THR A 156 15.16 -44.41 24.99
N ASN A 157 14.14 -45.23 24.70
CA ASN A 157 12.92 -45.22 25.50
C ASN A 157 13.22 -45.70 26.92
N ALA A 158 12.65 -45.04 27.92
CA ALA A 158 12.72 -45.51 29.29
C ALA A 158 11.98 -46.85 29.44
N LEU A 159 12.46 -47.70 30.35
CA LEU A 159 11.85 -48.98 30.69
C LEU A 159 11.17 -48.87 32.04
N ALA A 160 9.96 -49.43 32.16
CA ALA A 160 9.33 -49.63 33.46
C ALA A 160 10.01 -50.80 34.20
N LYS A 161 9.80 -50.93 35.51
CA LYS A 161 10.40 -52.00 36.34
C LYS A 161 10.08 -53.42 35.86
N ASN A 162 8.99 -53.60 35.10
CA ASN A 162 8.59 -54.85 34.47
C ASN A 162 9.27 -55.12 33.11
N GLY A 163 10.19 -54.25 32.67
CA GLY A 163 10.89 -54.38 31.39
C GLY A 163 10.14 -53.83 30.17
N GLU A 164 8.92 -53.32 30.34
CA GLU A 164 8.14 -52.74 29.23
C GLU A 164 8.63 -51.35 28.85
N LYS A 165 8.60 -51.03 27.55
CA LYS A 165 8.94 -49.70 27.04
C LYS A 165 7.85 -48.69 27.41
N ILE A 166 8.24 -47.62 28.10
CA ILE A 166 7.34 -46.50 28.40
C ILE A 166 7.09 -45.73 27.10
N LYS A 167 5.83 -45.66 26.68
CA LYS A 167 5.41 -44.92 25.49
C LYS A 167 5.13 -43.47 25.84
N ALA A 168 5.37 -42.56 24.89
CA ALA A 168 4.97 -41.17 25.03
C ALA A 168 3.44 -41.06 25.13
N VAL A 169 2.96 -40.09 25.90
CA VAL A 169 1.53 -39.82 26.12
C VAL A 169 1.17 -38.53 25.40
N ASP A 170 0.17 -38.60 24.53
CA ASP A 170 -0.35 -37.46 23.78
C ASP A 170 -1.59 -36.90 24.48
N ILE A 171 -1.52 -35.65 24.93
CA ILE A 171 -2.66 -34.94 25.52
C ILE A 171 -3.27 -34.04 24.44
N ALA A 172 -4.22 -34.61 23.69
CA ALA A 172 -4.86 -33.96 22.54
C ALA A 172 -5.59 -32.66 22.91
N ASP A 173 -6.24 -32.59 24.07
CA ASP A 173 -7.01 -31.42 24.51
C ASP A 173 -6.18 -30.13 24.55
N TYR A 174 -4.89 -30.23 24.85
CA TYR A 174 -3.97 -29.08 24.96
C TYR A 174 -2.80 -29.16 23.97
N ASN A 175 -2.88 -30.08 23.00
CA ASN A 175 -1.89 -30.34 21.97
C ASN A 175 -0.43 -30.38 22.46
N PHE A 176 -0.17 -31.19 23.48
CA PHE A 176 1.20 -31.47 23.92
C PHE A 176 1.46 -32.96 24.07
N ARG A 177 2.73 -33.34 23.87
CA ARG A 177 3.23 -34.70 24.06
C ARG A 177 4.17 -34.74 25.26
N ALA A 178 3.91 -35.63 26.20
CA ALA A 178 4.83 -35.96 27.28
C ALA A 178 5.67 -37.19 26.91
N SER A 179 6.98 -37.10 27.06
CA SER A 179 7.90 -38.21 26.82
C SER A 179 8.90 -38.36 27.95
N TYR A 180 9.09 -39.62 28.37
CA TYR A 180 10.14 -40.03 29.29
C TYR A 180 11.16 -40.91 28.53
N GLN A 181 12.39 -40.43 28.42
CA GLN A 181 13.48 -41.08 27.70
C GLN A 181 14.74 -41.11 28.55
N ASN A 182 15.67 -41.99 28.17
CA ASN A 182 17.01 -42.03 28.74
C ASN A 182 17.99 -41.48 27.70
N GLU A 183 18.73 -40.46 28.09
CA GLU A 183 19.86 -39.90 27.33
C GLU A 183 21.18 -40.50 27.79
N GLU A 184 22.01 -40.89 26.83
CA GLU A 184 23.38 -41.33 27.07
C GLU A 184 24.32 -40.47 26.22
N GLU A 185 25.26 -39.81 26.89
CA GLU A 185 26.23 -38.91 26.25
C GLU A 185 27.57 -39.63 26.05
N PHE A 186 28.10 -39.53 24.83
CA PHE A 186 29.42 -40.04 24.47
C PHE A 186 30.34 -38.91 24.03
N HIS A 187 31.59 -38.98 24.47
CA HIS A 187 32.68 -38.19 23.91
C HIS A 187 33.19 -38.79 22.59
N THR A 188 33.92 -37.99 21.83
CA THR A 188 34.51 -38.34 20.51
C THR A 188 35.38 -39.61 20.54
N ASN A 189 35.96 -39.96 21.68
CA ASN A 189 36.81 -41.14 21.84
C ASN A 189 36.05 -42.46 22.01
N HIS A 190 34.72 -42.43 22.17
CA HIS A 190 33.92 -43.64 22.32
C HIS A 190 33.91 -44.47 21.01
N PRO A 191 33.99 -45.82 21.05
CA PRO A 191 34.04 -46.64 19.84
C PRO A 191 32.90 -46.37 18.84
N LEU A 192 31.68 -46.18 19.35
CA LEU A 192 30.52 -45.83 18.50
C LEU A 192 30.67 -44.45 17.83
N ALA A 193 31.23 -43.47 18.54
CA ALA A 193 31.46 -42.13 18.00
C ALA A 193 32.56 -42.18 16.92
N ARG A 194 33.64 -42.94 17.15
CA ARG A 194 34.72 -43.13 16.17
C ARG A 194 34.23 -43.75 14.86
N ASN A 195 33.36 -44.76 14.94
CA ASN A 195 32.77 -45.37 13.75
C ASN A 195 31.90 -44.36 12.96
N ILE A 196 31.10 -43.55 13.65
CA ILE A 196 30.30 -42.49 13.02
C ILE A 196 31.21 -41.45 12.36
N ILE A 197 32.32 -41.07 13.00
CA ILE A 197 33.27 -40.09 12.46
C ILE A 197 34.00 -40.65 11.22
N ALA A 198 34.39 -41.93 11.24
CA ALA A 198 35.08 -42.58 10.12
C ALA A 198 34.18 -42.65 8.86
N GLU A 199 32.89 -42.98 9.04
CA GLU A 199 31.92 -43.05 7.94
C GLU A 199 31.27 -41.69 7.59
N TRP A 200 31.66 -40.61 8.27
CA TRP A 200 30.96 -39.31 8.19
C TRP A 200 30.86 -38.78 6.76
N SER A 201 31.92 -38.86 5.96
CA SER A 201 31.91 -38.37 4.57
C SER A 201 30.99 -39.19 3.66
N ASN A 202 30.78 -40.47 3.99
CA ASN A 202 30.02 -41.42 3.18
C ASN A 202 28.58 -41.64 3.70
N SER A 203 28.22 -41.00 4.82
CA SER A 203 26.91 -41.12 5.43
C SER A 203 25.95 -40.04 4.91
N LEU A 204 24.70 -40.39 4.67
CA LEU A 204 23.62 -39.41 4.51
C LEU A 204 23.27 -38.82 5.87
N LYS A 205 22.92 -37.53 5.88
CA LYS A 205 22.72 -36.76 7.10
C LYS A 205 21.46 -35.91 7.04
N ILE A 206 20.83 -35.77 8.21
CA ILE A 206 19.76 -34.81 8.46
C ILE A 206 20.32 -33.77 9.42
N PHE A 207 20.18 -32.50 9.05
CA PHE A 207 20.73 -31.37 9.78
C PHE A 207 19.61 -30.59 10.44
N ARG A 208 19.90 -30.12 11.65
CA ARG A 208 18.99 -29.27 12.41
C ARG A 208 19.79 -28.27 13.22
N CYS A 209 19.88 -27.03 12.74
CA CYS A 209 20.47 -25.91 13.44
C CYS A 209 19.40 -25.27 14.34
N MET A 210 19.71 -25.01 15.60
CA MET A 210 18.76 -24.38 16.51
C MET A 210 19.45 -23.39 17.44
N ASN A 211 18.74 -22.32 17.77
CA ASN A 211 19.06 -21.46 18.90
C ASN A 211 18.09 -21.74 20.04
N ARG A 212 18.61 -22.12 21.22
CA ARG A 212 17.77 -22.47 22.38
C ARG A 212 18.03 -21.53 23.54
N VAL A 213 16.96 -20.91 24.04
CA VAL A 213 16.95 -20.12 25.28
C VAL A 213 16.28 -20.95 26.37
N ARG A 214 16.99 -21.15 27.49
CA ARG A 214 16.50 -21.93 28.64
C ARG A 214 16.09 -21.00 29.77
N PHE A 215 14.82 -21.06 30.14
CA PHE A 215 14.24 -20.29 31.24
C PHE A 215 14.19 -21.13 32.51
N ARG A 216 14.56 -20.52 33.64
CA ARG A 216 14.61 -21.12 34.98
C ARG A 216 13.71 -20.35 35.94
N HIS A 217 13.12 -21.04 36.90
CA HIS A 217 12.33 -20.42 37.97
C HIS A 217 12.88 -20.82 39.34
N GLN A 218 12.97 -19.85 40.26
CA GLN A 218 13.55 -20.07 41.59
C GLN A 218 12.78 -21.15 42.38
N ASP A 219 11.44 -21.14 42.31
CA ASP A 219 10.59 -22.05 43.07
C ASP A 219 10.10 -23.31 42.33
N LEU A 220 10.29 -23.43 41.01
CA LEU A 220 9.72 -24.54 40.23
C LEU A 220 10.85 -25.40 39.64
N PRO A 221 10.78 -26.74 39.73
CA PRO A 221 11.85 -27.66 39.30
C PRO A 221 11.72 -27.99 37.80
N ILE A 222 11.42 -27.00 36.96
CA ILE A 222 11.10 -27.17 35.55
C ILE A 222 11.79 -26.06 34.76
N PHE A 223 12.50 -26.45 33.72
CA PHE A 223 13.05 -25.56 32.70
C PHE A 223 12.04 -25.39 31.57
N ALA A 224 11.89 -24.16 31.07
CA ALA A 224 11.18 -23.92 29.81
C ALA A 224 12.22 -23.63 28.72
N ASP A 225 12.31 -24.55 27.75
CA ASP A 225 13.25 -24.50 26.64
C ASP A 225 12.52 -23.98 25.39
N LEU A 226 12.92 -22.80 24.94
CA LEU A 226 12.34 -22.14 23.78
C LEU A 226 13.37 -22.13 22.65
N SER A 227 13.07 -22.83 21.55
CA SER A 227 14.01 -23.07 20.46
C SER A 227 13.52 -22.51 19.12
N ILE A 228 14.39 -21.78 18.41
CA ILE A 228 14.22 -21.41 17.00
C ILE A 228 15.04 -22.39 16.17
N VAL A 229 14.41 -23.06 15.21
CA VAL A 229 14.98 -24.22 14.51
C VAL A 229 14.96 -24.00 13.00
N LYS A 230 16.10 -24.27 12.35
CA LYS A 230 16.28 -24.40 10.90
C LYS A 230 16.70 -25.83 10.57
N GLY A 231 15.93 -26.52 9.72
CA GLY A 231 16.13 -27.93 9.41
C GLY A 231 16.42 -28.21 7.93
N SER A 232 16.88 -29.43 7.63
CA SER A 232 16.96 -29.96 6.26
C SER A 232 15.61 -29.87 5.52
N LYS A 233 15.65 -29.71 4.19
CA LYS A 233 14.46 -29.75 3.32
C LYS A 233 13.61 -30.99 3.59
N THR A 234 12.29 -30.84 3.58
CA THR A 234 11.35 -31.93 3.83
C THR A 234 10.52 -32.24 2.59
N THR A 235 10.33 -33.53 2.29
CA THR A 235 9.43 -34.01 1.24
C THR A 235 8.37 -34.91 1.89
N HIS A 236 7.09 -34.65 1.61
CA HIS A 236 5.97 -35.31 2.33
C HIS A 236 6.08 -35.25 3.86
N ARG A 237 6.53 -34.11 4.41
CA ARG A 237 6.79 -33.88 5.86
C ARG A 237 7.88 -34.77 6.48
N LYS A 238 8.69 -35.46 5.67
CA LYS A 238 9.88 -36.19 6.14
C LYS A 238 11.14 -35.44 5.71
N PRO A 239 12.12 -35.22 6.61
CA PRO A 239 13.39 -34.59 6.23
C PRO A 239 14.13 -35.43 5.20
N MET A 240 14.68 -34.79 4.17
CA MET A 240 15.49 -35.43 3.15
C MET A 240 16.94 -35.56 3.65
N PRO A 241 17.49 -36.79 3.72
CA PRO A 241 18.90 -37.00 4.01
C PRO A 241 19.78 -36.48 2.86
N THR A 242 20.90 -35.84 3.18
CA THR A 242 21.85 -35.23 2.22
C THR A 242 23.28 -35.45 2.73
N TYR A 243 24.29 -35.37 1.86
CA TYR A 243 25.67 -35.59 2.30
C TYR A 243 26.24 -34.37 3.03
N THR A 244 25.88 -33.17 2.56
CA THR A 244 26.41 -31.88 3.04
C THR A 244 25.32 -30.94 3.56
N ILE A 245 25.70 -30.01 4.43
CA ILE A 245 24.76 -29.03 5.00
C ILE A 245 24.28 -28.01 3.95
N GLN A 246 25.07 -27.77 2.89
CA GLN A 246 24.71 -26.89 1.77
C GLN A 246 23.57 -27.49 0.94
N GLU A 247 23.68 -28.78 0.57
CA GLU A 247 22.62 -29.49 -0.16
C GLU A 247 21.31 -29.53 0.63
N ALA A 248 21.41 -29.69 1.96
CA ALA A 248 20.27 -29.69 2.87
C ALA A 248 19.47 -28.37 2.86
N GLY A 249 20.08 -27.26 2.42
CA GLY A 249 19.45 -25.95 2.38
C GLY A 249 19.02 -25.41 3.75
N VAL A 250 19.70 -25.83 4.83
CA VAL A 250 19.28 -25.55 6.22
C VAL A 250 19.05 -24.06 6.45
N PHE A 251 19.98 -23.22 6.03
CA PHE A 251 19.95 -21.77 6.30
C PHE A 251 19.05 -20.98 5.34
N SER A 252 18.58 -21.60 4.24
CA SER A 252 17.60 -21.01 3.32
C SER A 252 16.16 -21.39 3.63
N ASN A 253 15.95 -22.40 4.48
CA ASN A 253 14.62 -22.87 4.85
C ASN A 253 13.99 -21.97 5.92
N PRO A 254 12.64 -21.86 5.95
CA PRO A 254 11.95 -21.07 6.95
C PRO A 254 12.17 -21.61 8.37
N GLU A 255 12.16 -20.70 9.34
CA GLU A 255 12.31 -21.02 10.76
C GLU A 255 11.06 -21.70 11.31
N THR A 256 11.28 -22.66 12.20
CA THR A 256 10.24 -23.31 12.99
C THR A 256 10.49 -23.08 14.47
N TYR A 257 9.43 -22.86 15.24
CA TYR A 257 9.50 -22.54 16.66
C TYR A 257 9.06 -23.74 17.49
N GLU A 258 9.81 -24.05 18.54
CA GLU A 258 9.52 -25.14 19.46
C GLU A 258 9.55 -24.67 20.91
N ILE A 259 8.61 -25.17 21.70
CA ILE A 259 8.46 -24.86 23.12
C ILE A 259 8.40 -26.17 23.88
N GLU A 260 9.34 -26.36 24.80
CA GLU A 260 9.49 -27.58 25.58
C GLU A 260 9.56 -27.24 27.08
N LEU A 261 9.00 -28.09 27.93
CA LEU A 261 9.23 -28.06 29.37
C LEU A 261 10.05 -29.29 29.76
N GLU A 262 11.19 -29.11 30.40
CA GLU A 262 12.11 -30.16 30.83
C GLU A 262 12.20 -30.19 32.35
N MET A 263 12.16 -31.37 32.96
CA MET A 263 12.27 -31.50 34.41
C MET A 263 13.71 -31.33 34.91
N ASP A 264 13.90 -30.58 36.00
CA ASP A 264 15.20 -30.40 36.62
C ASP A 264 15.51 -31.56 37.59
N ASN A 265 16.26 -32.55 37.08
CA ASN A 265 16.70 -33.72 37.85
C ASN A 265 17.41 -33.36 39.17
N SER A 266 18.06 -32.19 39.28
CA SER A 266 18.79 -31.80 40.50
C SER A 266 17.87 -31.43 41.68
N ARG A 267 16.60 -31.13 41.39
CA ARG A 267 15.61 -30.65 42.36
C ARG A 267 14.46 -31.63 42.57
N ILE A 268 14.53 -32.82 41.99
CA ILE A 268 13.47 -33.83 42.00
C ILE A 268 14.03 -35.15 42.52
N GLY A 269 13.33 -35.75 43.48
CA GLY A 269 13.70 -37.03 44.08
C GLY A 269 13.86 -36.98 45.59
N THR A 270 14.39 -38.07 46.14
CA THR A 270 14.54 -38.28 47.59
C THR A 270 15.42 -37.20 48.22
N GLY A 271 14.88 -36.45 49.20
CA GLY A 271 15.56 -35.34 49.88
C GLY A 271 15.28 -33.94 49.31
N SER A 272 14.52 -33.82 48.21
CA SER A 272 14.09 -32.53 47.64
C SER A 272 12.68 -32.12 48.11
N LEU A 273 12.29 -30.85 47.86
CA LEU A 273 10.92 -30.36 48.06
C LEU A 273 9.89 -31.02 47.10
N PHE A 274 10.36 -31.65 46.02
CA PHE A 274 9.55 -32.27 44.98
C PHE A 274 9.82 -33.78 44.94
N ASN A 275 9.44 -34.46 46.01
CA ASN A 275 9.68 -35.89 46.23
C ASN A 275 8.41 -36.76 46.08
N THR A 276 7.26 -36.16 45.74
CA THR A 276 5.99 -36.87 45.52
C THR A 276 5.42 -36.57 44.14
N THR A 277 4.69 -37.53 43.57
CA THR A 277 4.01 -37.35 42.28
C THR A 277 3.07 -36.14 42.28
N GLU A 278 2.39 -35.86 43.40
CA GLU A 278 1.42 -34.77 43.52
C GLU A 278 2.08 -33.37 43.51
N THR A 279 3.18 -33.19 44.23
CA THR A 279 3.92 -31.91 44.26
C THR A 279 4.52 -31.59 42.89
N ILE A 280 5.09 -32.61 42.24
CA ILE A 280 5.60 -32.51 40.86
C ILE A 280 4.47 -32.17 39.89
N MET A 281 3.34 -32.87 39.96
CA MET A 281 2.18 -32.61 39.10
C MET A 281 1.62 -31.21 39.28
N THR A 282 1.62 -30.69 40.49
CA THR A 282 1.16 -29.33 40.78
C THR A 282 2.07 -28.29 40.13
N ALA A 283 3.39 -28.45 40.25
CA ALA A 283 4.37 -27.59 39.58
C ALA A 283 4.24 -27.68 38.05
N LEU A 284 4.10 -28.89 37.51
CA LEU A 284 3.99 -29.15 36.07
C LEU A 284 2.72 -28.56 35.48
N ARG A 285 1.56 -28.75 36.13
CA ARG A 285 0.29 -28.13 35.74
C ARG A 285 0.39 -26.59 35.74
N LYS A 286 1.09 -26.01 36.72
CA LYS A 286 1.33 -24.56 36.77
C LYS A 286 2.17 -24.09 35.57
N CYS A 287 3.27 -24.77 35.25
CA CYS A 287 4.10 -24.45 34.08
C CYS A 287 3.37 -24.65 32.75
N ILE A 288 2.63 -25.75 32.59
CA ILE A 288 1.80 -26.01 31.41
C ILE A 288 0.78 -24.88 31.23
N ARG A 289 0.11 -24.45 32.31
CA ARG A 289 -0.84 -23.33 32.26
C ARG A 289 -0.16 -22.03 31.83
N ILE A 290 1.06 -21.75 32.29
CA ILE A 290 1.80 -20.54 31.92
C ILE A 290 2.10 -20.54 30.41
N VAL A 291 2.61 -21.65 29.87
CA VAL A 291 2.89 -21.78 28.42
C VAL A 291 1.60 -21.68 27.60
N LEU A 292 0.54 -22.39 27.98
CA LEU A 292 -0.75 -22.31 27.30
C LEU A 292 -1.37 -20.91 27.37
N SER A 293 -1.12 -20.17 28.45
CA SER A 293 -1.61 -18.79 28.58
C SER A 293 -0.96 -17.85 27.56
N GLY A 294 0.33 -18.07 27.26
CA GLY A 294 1.02 -17.37 26.17
C GLY A 294 0.48 -17.78 24.79
N LEU A 295 0.37 -19.09 24.54
CA LEU A 295 -0.10 -19.64 23.25
C LEU A 295 -1.54 -19.22 22.91
N GLN A 296 -2.44 -19.17 23.91
CA GLN A 296 -3.84 -18.81 23.71
C GLN A 296 -4.15 -17.34 24.02
N MET A 297 -3.12 -16.55 24.37
CA MET A 297 -3.24 -15.14 24.76
C MET A 297 -4.31 -14.88 25.85
N THR A 298 -4.44 -15.78 26.81
CA THR A 298 -5.41 -15.66 27.92
C THR A 298 -4.84 -16.23 29.21
N LYS A 299 -5.25 -15.68 30.36
CA LYS A 299 -4.96 -16.27 31.68
C LYS A 299 -5.78 -17.55 31.95
N TYR A 300 -6.76 -17.85 31.10
CA TYR A 300 -7.71 -18.94 31.26
C TYR A 300 -7.69 -19.85 30.02
N PRO A 301 -6.58 -20.58 29.78
CA PRO A 301 -6.48 -21.45 28.62
C PRO A 301 -7.55 -22.54 28.65
N ILE A 302 -8.16 -22.82 27.49
CA ILE A 302 -9.19 -23.82 27.28
C ILE A 302 -8.68 -24.94 26.36
N SER A 303 -9.38 -26.05 26.29
CA SER A 303 -9.00 -27.13 25.37
C SER A 303 -9.23 -26.73 23.91
N TYR A 304 -8.44 -27.27 22.98
CA TYR A 304 -8.65 -27.08 21.54
C TYR A 304 -10.00 -27.65 21.08
N ASN A 305 -10.50 -28.68 21.76
CA ASN A 305 -11.85 -29.19 21.55
C ASN A 305 -12.92 -28.15 21.91
N GLU A 306 -12.78 -27.45 23.03
CA GLU A 306 -13.68 -26.34 23.39
C GLU A 306 -13.61 -25.21 22.37
N GLN A 307 -12.41 -24.83 21.91
CA GLN A 307 -12.26 -23.81 20.85
C GLN A 307 -13.02 -24.20 19.57
N LYS A 308 -12.91 -25.47 19.14
CA LYS A 308 -13.63 -25.98 17.96
C LYS A 308 -15.14 -25.90 18.14
N VAL A 309 -15.65 -26.34 19.29
CA VAL A 309 -17.09 -26.28 19.62
C VAL A 309 -17.59 -24.84 19.60
N VAL A 310 -16.85 -23.90 20.19
CA VAL A 310 -17.22 -22.47 20.22
C VAL A 310 -17.25 -21.88 18.81
N ILE A 311 -16.27 -22.21 17.96
CA ILE A 311 -16.26 -21.80 16.55
C ILE A 311 -17.46 -22.39 15.79
N ASP A 312 -17.76 -23.68 15.97
CA ASP A 312 -18.91 -24.31 15.32
C ASP A 312 -20.23 -23.66 15.79
N GLN A 313 -20.35 -23.33 17.07
CA GLN A 313 -21.50 -22.58 17.62
C GLN A 313 -21.62 -21.19 16.99
N TYR A 314 -20.52 -20.45 16.86
CA TYR A 314 -20.48 -19.16 16.17
C TYR A 314 -20.92 -19.33 14.70
N MET A 315 -20.38 -20.32 13.98
CA MET A 315 -20.71 -20.51 12.56
C MET A 315 -22.17 -20.89 12.35
N LYS A 316 -22.74 -21.73 13.23
CA LYS A 316 -24.17 -22.08 13.21
C LYS A 316 -25.06 -20.87 13.53
N LEU A 317 -24.66 -20.02 14.48
CA LEU A 317 -25.38 -18.79 14.78
C LEU A 317 -25.42 -17.84 13.56
N VAL A 318 -24.33 -17.77 12.81
CA VAL A 318 -24.19 -16.86 11.65
C VAL A 318 -24.84 -17.42 10.38
N HIS A 319 -24.68 -18.72 10.09
CA HIS A 319 -25.12 -19.36 8.83
C HIS A 319 -26.40 -20.20 8.95
N GLY A 320 -26.92 -20.40 10.16
CA GLY A 320 -28.05 -21.28 10.44
C GLY A 320 -27.65 -22.71 10.79
N ASP A 321 -28.64 -23.49 11.23
CA ASP A 321 -28.42 -24.85 11.76
C ASP A 321 -28.00 -25.88 10.70
N GLU A 322 -28.26 -25.62 9.41
CA GLU A 322 -27.86 -26.46 8.27
C GLU A 322 -26.36 -26.36 7.93
N TYR A 323 -25.60 -25.49 8.63
CA TYR A 323 -24.17 -25.31 8.37
C TYR A 323 -23.36 -26.57 8.66
N GLN A 324 -22.65 -27.06 7.63
CA GLN A 324 -21.69 -28.15 7.77
C GLN A 324 -20.33 -27.63 8.25
N SER A 325 -19.82 -28.23 9.34
CA SER A 325 -18.54 -27.84 9.91
C SER A 325 -17.40 -28.03 8.90
N ARG A 326 -16.67 -26.95 8.65
CA ARG A 326 -15.46 -26.91 7.83
C ARG A 326 -14.37 -26.13 8.53
N LYS A 327 -13.14 -26.24 8.03
CA LYS A 327 -12.04 -25.41 8.50
C LYS A 327 -12.38 -23.93 8.31
N THR A 328 -12.30 -23.17 9.41
CA THR A 328 -12.51 -21.73 9.40
C THR A 328 -11.32 -20.99 8.78
N LEU A 329 -11.64 -19.88 8.14
CA LEU A 329 -10.71 -19.01 7.44
C LEU A 329 -10.97 -17.57 7.89
N SER A 330 -9.98 -16.68 7.75
CA SER A 330 -10.12 -15.27 8.15
C SER A 330 -11.26 -14.52 7.43
N ARG A 331 -11.78 -15.06 6.31
CA ARG A 331 -12.97 -14.53 5.63
C ARG A 331 -14.28 -14.74 6.40
N ASP A 332 -14.31 -15.68 7.35
CA ASP A 332 -15.50 -16.03 8.14
C ASP A 332 -15.74 -15.02 9.30
N PHE A 333 -14.86 -14.02 9.43
CA PHE A 333 -15.03 -12.89 10.34
C PHE A 333 -16.05 -11.90 9.74
N ILE A 334 -17.22 -11.76 10.36
CA ILE A 334 -18.34 -10.98 9.80
C ILE A 334 -18.26 -9.46 10.05
N GLY A 335 -17.29 -9.00 10.85
CA GLY A 335 -17.11 -7.58 11.12
C GLY A 335 -16.51 -6.83 9.92
N PRO A 336 -17.17 -5.81 9.36
CA PRO A 336 -16.68 -5.11 8.18
C PRO A 336 -15.56 -4.11 8.51
N SER A 337 -14.60 -3.95 7.62
CA SER A 337 -13.51 -2.97 7.74
C SER A 337 -13.94 -1.58 7.25
N SER A 338 -13.37 -0.52 7.83
CA SER A 338 -13.66 0.88 7.44
C SER A 338 -12.73 1.40 6.35
N PHE A 339 -13.27 2.25 5.48
CA PHE A 339 -12.56 2.94 4.40
C PHE A 339 -11.86 4.22 4.89
N THR A 340 -10.74 4.62 4.29
CA THR A 340 -10.02 5.84 4.69
C THR A 340 -10.82 7.09 4.27
N LEU A 341 -11.02 8.04 5.18
CA LEU A 341 -11.73 9.30 4.92
C LEU A 341 -10.94 10.16 3.93
N GLN A 342 -11.63 10.64 2.88
CA GLN A 342 -11.08 11.50 1.83
C GLN A 342 -11.82 12.84 1.76
N MET A 343 -11.23 13.83 1.08
CA MET A 343 -11.79 15.19 0.96
C MET A 343 -13.22 15.17 0.38
N GLU A 344 -13.50 14.26 -0.56
CA GLU A 344 -14.85 14.07 -1.13
C GLU A 344 -15.92 13.68 -0.11
N ASN A 345 -15.54 13.14 1.06
CA ASN A 345 -16.46 12.74 2.11
C ASN A 345 -16.84 13.88 3.06
N ILE A 346 -16.13 15.02 3.04
CA ILE A 346 -16.33 16.14 3.98
C ILE A 346 -16.81 17.44 3.31
N ILE A 347 -16.76 17.50 1.97
CA ILE A 347 -17.30 18.60 1.16
C ILE A 347 -18.83 18.57 1.19
N GLU A 348 -19.49 19.69 0.89
CA GLU A 348 -20.95 19.69 0.75
C GLU A 348 -21.42 18.71 -0.34
N PRO A 349 -22.31 17.76 -0.01
CA PRO A 349 -22.69 16.73 -0.96
C PRO A 349 -23.54 17.32 -2.09
N LYS A 350 -23.11 17.09 -3.33
CA LYS A 350 -23.95 17.34 -4.53
C LYS A 350 -25.16 16.39 -4.49
N LYS A 351 -26.36 16.87 -4.85
CA LYS A 351 -27.60 16.07 -4.87
C LYS A 351 -27.51 14.79 -5.72
N SER A 352 -26.62 14.78 -6.71
CA SER A 352 -26.35 13.70 -7.66
C SER A 352 -25.25 12.72 -7.23
N SER A 353 -24.50 13.03 -6.15
CA SER A 353 -23.37 12.22 -5.68
C SER A 353 -23.85 10.95 -4.99
N THR A 354 -23.17 9.84 -5.29
CA THR A 354 -23.38 8.54 -4.61
C THR A 354 -22.33 8.25 -3.54
N ILE A 355 -21.42 9.21 -3.29
CA ILE A 355 -20.31 9.08 -2.36
C ILE A 355 -20.82 9.29 -0.92
N ALA A 356 -20.38 8.41 -0.01
CA ALA A 356 -20.61 8.54 1.42
C ALA A 356 -20.09 9.90 1.95
N ASN A 357 -20.90 10.63 2.70
CA ASN A 357 -20.56 11.97 3.18
C ASN A 357 -20.89 12.15 4.66
N ILE A 358 -19.89 12.52 5.47
CA ILE A 358 -20.01 12.57 6.93
C ILE A 358 -20.94 13.68 7.42
N ARG A 359 -21.31 14.64 6.57
CA ARG A 359 -22.19 15.75 6.95
C ARG A 359 -23.65 15.31 7.08
N ASN A 360 -24.02 14.13 6.57
CA ASN A 360 -25.41 13.65 6.53
C ASN A 360 -25.53 12.25 7.15
N ASN A 361 -26.27 12.11 8.26
CA ASN A 361 -26.60 10.82 8.89
C ASN A 361 -25.39 9.99 9.33
N TYR A 362 -24.45 10.60 10.05
CA TYR A 362 -23.27 9.93 10.60
C TYR A 362 -23.13 10.12 12.10
N THR A 363 -22.56 9.10 12.74
CA THR A 363 -22.01 9.21 14.10
C THR A 363 -20.50 9.22 14.05
N VAL A 364 -19.89 9.80 15.07
CA VAL A 364 -18.43 9.78 15.26
C VAL A 364 -18.07 9.26 16.65
N THR A 365 -16.99 8.48 16.71
CA THR A 365 -16.38 7.97 17.94
C THR A 365 -14.85 7.98 17.81
N ASP A 366 -14.14 7.82 18.92
CA ASP A 366 -12.69 7.69 18.92
C ASP A 366 -12.24 6.38 18.26
N LYS A 367 -11.06 6.41 17.64
CA LYS A 367 -10.36 5.21 17.20
C LYS A 367 -9.34 4.83 18.29
N ALA A 368 -9.54 3.70 18.96
CA ALA A 368 -8.60 3.24 19.97
C ALA A 368 -7.48 2.41 19.31
N ASP A 369 -6.31 2.40 19.94
CA ASP A 369 -5.21 1.52 19.55
C ASP A 369 -5.37 0.12 20.20
N GLY A 370 -6.48 -0.55 19.87
CA GLY A 370 -6.86 -1.86 20.40
C GLY A 370 -6.86 -2.97 19.35
N GLU A 371 -6.82 -4.22 19.79
CA GLU A 371 -6.99 -5.38 18.90
C GLU A 371 -8.47 -5.59 18.57
N ARG A 372 -8.87 -5.45 17.30
CA ARG A 372 -10.25 -5.73 16.89
C ARG A 372 -10.63 -7.19 17.11
N LYS A 373 -11.68 -7.43 17.90
CA LYS A 373 -12.19 -8.76 18.25
C LYS A 373 -13.72 -8.73 18.36
N LEU A 374 -14.38 -9.79 17.94
CA LEU A 374 -15.79 -10.01 18.25
C LEU A 374 -15.92 -10.59 19.66
N LEU A 375 -16.87 -10.11 20.45
CA LEU A 375 -17.26 -10.73 21.71
C LEU A 375 -18.45 -11.65 21.46
N PHE A 376 -18.25 -12.95 21.69
CA PHE A 376 -19.25 -13.98 21.53
C PHE A 376 -19.65 -14.57 22.88
N ILE A 377 -20.95 -14.53 23.17
CA ILE A 377 -21.53 -15.17 24.35
C ILE A 377 -22.22 -16.44 23.87
N ASN A 378 -21.75 -17.60 24.33
CA ASN A 378 -22.30 -18.87 23.86
C ASN A 378 -23.63 -19.25 24.53
N ASP A 379 -24.16 -20.40 24.15
CA ASP A 379 -25.39 -21.00 24.68
C ASP A 379 -25.36 -21.30 26.19
N LYS A 380 -24.17 -21.34 26.79
CA LYS A 380 -23.94 -21.59 28.22
C LYS A 380 -23.59 -20.32 29.00
N GLY A 381 -23.62 -19.15 28.35
CA GLY A 381 -23.27 -17.86 28.96
C GLY A 381 -21.78 -17.60 29.12
N LYS A 382 -20.89 -18.47 28.61
CA LYS A 382 -19.44 -18.22 28.60
C LYS A 382 -19.11 -17.14 27.58
N ILE A 383 -18.21 -16.24 27.97
CA ILE A 383 -17.81 -15.08 27.16
C ILE A 383 -16.45 -15.38 26.49
N TYR A 384 -16.41 -15.24 25.17
CA TYR A 384 -15.22 -15.46 24.35
C TYR A 384 -14.95 -14.24 23.48
N LEU A 385 -13.68 -14.03 23.15
CA LEU A 385 -13.25 -13.09 22.12
C LEU A 385 -12.78 -13.87 20.89
N ILE A 386 -13.21 -13.46 19.71
CA ILE A 386 -12.82 -14.06 18.43
C ILE A 386 -12.06 -12.98 17.63
N ASP A 387 -10.80 -13.26 17.30
CA ASP A 387 -9.99 -12.33 16.51
C ASP A 387 -10.29 -12.40 15.00
N THR A 388 -9.68 -11.51 14.22
CA THR A 388 -9.86 -11.46 12.76
C THR A 388 -9.34 -12.69 12.01
N ASN A 389 -8.56 -13.54 12.68
CA ASN A 389 -8.00 -14.78 12.16
C ASN A 389 -8.78 -16.01 12.64
N MET A 390 -9.94 -15.79 13.26
CA MET A 390 -10.85 -16.79 13.82
C MET A 390 -10.24 -17.62 14.96
N ASN A 391 -9.28 -17.06 15.72
CA ASN A 391 -8.80 -17.69 16.95
C ASN A 391 -9.71 -17.32 18.12
N VAL A 392 -10.02 -18.30 18.98
CA VAL A 392 -10.89 -18.14 20.15
C VAL A 392 -10.08 -17.91 21.41
N ILE A 393 -10.43 -16.85 22.15
CA ILE A 393 -9.79 -16.47 23.40
C ILE A 393 -10.86 -16.45 24.49
N PHE A 394 -10.72 -17.29 25.50
CA PHE A 394 -11.65 -17.29 26.63
C PHE A 394 -11.29 -16.19 27.63
N THR A 395 -12.27 -15.41 28.08
CA THR A 395 -12.04 -14.28 29.00
C THR A 395 -11.94 -14.70 30.46
N GLY A 396 -12.32 -15.95 30.79
CA GLY A 396 -12.45 -16.42 32.17
C GLY A 396 -13.78 -16.04 32.83
N THR A 397 -14.66 -15.37 32.10
CA THR A 397 -15.93 -14.84 32.63
C THR A 397 -17.15 -15.50 32.01
N VAL A 398 -18.22 -15.55 32.79
CA VAL A 398 -19.53 -16.05 32.39
C VAL A 398 -20.60 -15.02 32.75
N SER A 399 -21.63 -14.90 31.92
CA SER A 399 -22.87 -14.23 32.27
C SER A 399 -23.87 -15.26 32.81
N LYS A 400 -24.58 -14.91 33.88
CA LYS A 400 -25.70 -15.73 34.40
C LYS A 400 -27.02 -15.41 33.72
N GLU A 401 -27.07 -14.35 32.92
CA GLU A 401 -28.29 -13.83 32.34
C GLU A 401 -28.56 -14.49 30.99
N LYS A 402 -29.64 -15.27 30.92
CA LYS A 402 -29.97 -16.05 29.71
C LYS A 402 -30.32 -15.17 28.51
N ARG A 403 -30.79 -13.94 28.74
CA ARG A 403 -31.16 -12.99 27.67
C ARG A 403 -29.98 -12.59 26.78
N VAL A 404 -28.73 -12.75 27.26
CA VAL A 404 -27.54 -12.36 26.49
C VAL A 404 -26.84 -13.55 25.81
N TYR A 405 -27.35 -14.77 25.99
CA TYR A 405 -26.75 -15.96 25.39
C TYR A 405 -26.89 -15.92 23.87
N ASN A 406 -25.98 -16.56 23.12
CA ASN A 406 -25.97 -16.52 21.65
C ASN A 406 -25.99 -15.09 21.07
N SER A 407 -25.15 -14.22 21.63
CA SER A 407 -25.01 -12.82 21.21
C SER A 407 -23.60 -12.54 20.68
N ILE A 408 -23.50 -11.65 19.68
CA ILE A 408 -22.24 -11.24 19.06
C ILE A 408 -22.18 -9.71 19.04
N LEU A 409 -21.14 -9.17 19.69
CA LEU A 409 -20.81 -7.74 19.69
C LEU A 409 -19.49 -7.54 18.92
N ASP A 410 -19.33 -6.39 18.28
CA ASP A 410 -18.05 -5.98 17.66
C ASP A 410 -17.39 -4.86 18.47
N GLY A 411 -16.08 -4.90 18.57
CA GLY A 411 -15.33 -4.09 19.52
C GLY A 411 -13.82 -4.16 19.39
N GLU A 412 -13.16 -3.34 20.18
CA GLU A 412 -11.71 -3.27 20.32
C GLU A 412 -11.32 -3.77 21.72
N HIS A 413 -10.39 -4.73 21.75
CA HIS A 413 -9.85 -5.26 23.00
C HIS A 413 -8.54 -4.56 23.35
N ILE A 414 -8.56 -3.82 24.45
CA ILE A 414 -7.49 -2.95 24.95
C ILE A 414 -6.89 -3.60 26.20
N LYS A 415 -5.68 -4.13 26.07
CA LYS A 415 -5.00 -4.87 27.14
C LYS A 415 -4.38 -3.94 28.18
N TYR A 416 -3.82 -2.81 27.75
CA TYR A 416 -3.04 -1.90 28.57
C TYR A 416 -3.56 -0.46 28.46
N ASP A 417 -3.44 0.30 29.54
CA ASP A 417 -3.66 1.75 29.54
C ASP A 417 -2.44 2.52 29.00
N LYS A 418 -2.56 3.85 28.91
CA LYS A 418 -1.47 4.74 28.46
C LYS A 418 -0.17 4.63 29.28
N SER A 419 -0.24 4.16 30.52
CA SER A 419 0.92 3.97 31.41
C SER A 419 1.53 2.57 31.32
N GLY A 420 0.98 1.70 30.48
CA GLY A 420 1.38 0.30 30.36
C GLY A 420 0.79 -0.63 31.43
N LYS A 421 -0.15 -0.16 32.25
CA LYS A 421 -0.82 -0.99 33.26
C LYS A 421 -1.92 -1.82 32.60
N TYR A 422 -2.01 -3.10 32.98
CA TYR A 422 -2.97 -4.04 32.43
C TYR A 422 -4.40 -3.73 32.92
N ILE A 423 -5.31 -3.39 32.00
CA ILE A 423 -6.71 -3.04 32.27
C ILE A 423 -7.73 -4.02 31.68
N ASN A 424 -7.38 -4.74 30.61
CA ASN A 424 -8.21 -5.78 29.97
C ASN A 424 -9.66 -5.32 29.71
N LEU A 425 -9.77 -4.23 28.95
CA LEU A 425 -11.00 -3.54 28.59
C LEU A 425 -11.46 -3.98 27.19
N TYR A 426 -12.73 -4.33 27.03
CA TYR A 426 -13.37 -4.50 25.73
C TYR A 426 -14.29 -3.31 25.47
N ALA A 427 -13.91 -2.47 24.50
CA ALA A 427 -14.67 -1.32 24.05
C ALA A 427 -15.54 -1.71 22.85
N ALA A 428 -16.82 -1.98 23.09
CA ALA A 428 -17.77 -2.36 22.07
C ALA A 428 -18.24 -1.13 21.27
N PHE A 429 -18.33 -1.26 19.96
CA PHE A 429 -18.76 -0.19 19.06
C PHE A 429 -19.92 -0.60 18.14
N ASP A 430 -20.24 -1.89 18.01
CA ASP A 430 -21.40 -2.36 17.23
C ASP A 430 -21.96 -3.70 17.77
N LEU A 431 -23.12 -4.11 17.26
CA LEU A 431 -23.88 -5.27 17.72
C LEU A 431 -24.48 -6.03 16.55
N TYR A 432 -24.29 -7.35 16.48
CA TYR A 432 -24.72 -8.16 15.34
C TYR A 432 -25.82 -9.17 15.67
N PHE A 433 -25.72 -9.82 16.83
CA PHE A 433 -26.70 -10.82 17.26
C PHE A 433 -27.05 -10.60 18.73
N ILE A 434 -28.34 -10.75 19.06
CA ILE A 434 -28.83 -10.83 20.43
C ILE A 434 -29.71 -12.06 20.54
N ASN A 435 -29.37 -13.01 21.40
CA ASN A 435 -30.21 -14.19 21.67
C ASN A 435 -30.72 -14.88 20.40
N LYS A 436 -29.81 -15.18 19.47
CA LYS A 436 -30.07 -15.75 18.13
C LYS A 436 -30.75 -14.83 17.12
N ILE A 437 -31.23 -13.66 17.52
CA ILE A 437 -31.85 -12.68 16.62
C ILE A 437 -30.74 -11.90 15.92
N ASN A 438 -30.76 -11.91 14.60
CA ASN A 438 -29.89 -11.10 13.77
C ASN A 438 -30.38 -9.64 13.77
N VAL A 439 -29.57 -8.72 14.30
CA VAL A 439 -29.90 -7.28 14.35
C VAL A 439 -29.05 -6.47 13.37
N ARG A 440 -28.26 -7.11 12.50
CA ARG A 440 -27.39 -6.43 11.53
C ARG A 440 -28.16 -5.57 10.53
N GLU A 441 -29.42 -5.93 10.25
CA GLU A 441 -30.29 -5.19 9.34
C GLU A 441 -30.82 -3.87 9.94
N TYR A 442 -30.73 -3.70 11.26
CA TYR A 442 -31.22 -2.52 11.96
C TYR A 442 -30.31 -1.31 11.73
N GLY A 443 -30.88 -0.10 11.80
CA GLY A 443 -30.12 1.16 11.77
C GLY A 443 -29.19 1.26 12.98
N PHE A 444 -28.15 2.10 12.92
CA PHE A 444 -27.23 2.25 14.04
C PHE A 444 -27.84 3.10 15.16
N VAL A 445 -28.31 4.30 14.84
CA VAL A 445 -29.03 5.23 15.74
C VAL A 445 -29.80 6.28 14.91
N ALA A 446 -30.85 6.89 15.44
CA ALA A 446 -31.54 8.03 14.84
C ALA A 446 -31.72 9.18 15.85
N GLU A 447 -31.96 10.40 15.36
CA GLU A 447 -32.21 11.58 16.20
C GLU A 447 -33.56 11.47 16.94
N ASP A 448 -34.64 11.17 16.21
CA ASP A 448 -35.94 10.84 16.77
C ASP A 448 -36.20 9.34 16.60
N MET A 449 -36.18 8.63 17.73
CA MET A 449 -36.34 7.19 17.78
C MET A 449 -37.81 6.79 18.04
N GLY A 450 -38.67 7.74 18.42
CA GLY A 450 -40.04 7.49 18.89
C GLY A 450 -40.13 6.25 19.79
N ASP A 451 -41.16 5.42 19.55
CA ASP A 451 -41.33 4.12 20.23
C ASP A 451 -40.50 2.96 19.60
N GLN A 452 -39.59 3.25 18.64
CA GLN A 452 -38.85 2.25 17.87
C GLN A 452 -37.40 2.05 18.29
N GLU A 453 -37.04 2.32 19.56
CA GLU A 453 -35.68 2.10 20.10
C GLU A 453 -35.16 0.67 19.86
N ASN A 454 -36.06 -0.32 19.85
CA ASN A 454 -35.72 -1.74 19.59
C ASN A 454 -35.32 -2.06 18.15
N LYS A 455 -35.34 -1.07 17.23
CA LYS A 455 -34.91 -1.22 15.83
C LYS A 455 -33.58 -0.52 15.53
N PHE A 456 -32.83 -0.13 16.58
CA PHE A 456 -31.53 0.51 16.44
C PHE A 456 -30.45 -0.22 17.24
N ARG A 457 -29.25 -0.36 16.67
CA ARG A 457 -28.18 -1.20 17.24
C ARG A 457 -27.50 -0.54 18.45
N LEU A 458 -27.31 0.78 18.47
CA LEU A 458 -26.61 1.46 19.57
C LEU A 458 -27.37 1.41 20.92
N PRO A 459 -28.70 1.67 20.99
CA PRO A 459 -29.46 1.48 22.24
C PRO A 459 -29.46 0.02 22.69
N LEU A 460 -29.64 -0.91 21.76
CA LEU A 460 -29.58 -2.35 22.05
C LEU A 460 -28.20 -2.77 22.57
N LEU A 461 -27.13 -2.15 22.06
CA LEU A 461 -25.75 -2.36 22.53
C LEU A 461 -25.56 -1.85 23.97
N ASN A 462 -26.08 -0.67 24.30
CA ASN A 462 -26.03 -0.19 25.68
C ASN A 462 -26.83 -1.10 26.63
N ALA A 463 -28.05 -1.47 26.22
CA ALA A 463 -28.91 -2.34 27.01
C ALA A 463 -28.28 -3.72 27.26
N ILE A 464 -27.63 -4.33 26.25
CA ILE A 464 -26.97 -5.63 26.45
C ILE A 464 -25.76 -5.51 27.38
N ILE A 465 -24.95 -4.45 27.27
CA ILE A 465 -23.76 -4.26 28.10
C ILE A 465 -24.12 -4.13 29.58
N ASP A 466 -25.18 -3.40 29.91
CA ASP A 466 -25.69 -3.25 31.29
C ASP A 466 -26.15 -4.57 31.89
N VAL A 467 -26.58 -5.50 31.03
CA VAL A 467 -27.19 -6.78 31.39
C VAL A 467 -26.16 -7.92 31.43
N VAL A 468 -25.09 -7.88 30.64
CA VAL A 468 -24.10 -8.97 30.52
C VAL A 468 -23.46 -9.33 31.87
N LYS A 469 -23.15 -8.32 32.71
CA LYS A 469 -22.58 -8.46 34.07
C LYS A 469 -21.62 -9.66 34.22
N PRO A 470 -20.40 -9.58 33.65
CA PRO A 470 -19.48 -10.70 33.63
C PRO A 470 -19.06 -11.11 35.06
N VAL A 471 -19.12 -12.41 35.37
CA VAL A 471 -18.70 -13.00 36.65
C VAL A 471 -17.57 -14.01 36.40
N LEU A 472 -16.58 -14.09 37.28
CA LEU A 472 -15.50 -15.07 37.20
C LEU A 472 -16.01 -16.51 37.37
N MET A 473 -15.54 -17.43 36.53
CA MET A 473 -16.00 -18.83 36.55
C MET A 473 -15.50 -19.62 37.78
N ALA A 474 -14.46 -19.15 38.47
CA ALA A 474 -13.77 -19.88 39.55
C ALA A 474 -14.50 -19.88 40.90
N ASP A 475 -15.54 -19.07 41.10
CA ASP A 475 -16.27 -18.95 42.37
C ASP A 475 -17.37 -20.02 42.54
N LYS A 476 -16.98 -21.30 42.41
CA LYS A 476 -17.87 -22.45 42.69
C LYS A 476 -17.81 -22.96 44.14
N GLN A 477 -17.23 -22.21 45.07
CA GLN A 477 -17.39 -22.51 46.49
C GLN A 477 -18.30 -21.46 47.14
N GLU A 478 -19.55 -21.85 47.34
CA GLU A 478 -20.45 -21.26 48.31
C GLU A 478 -19.78 -21.28 49.69
N THR A 479 -19.18 -20.16 50.09
CA THR A 479 -19.14 -19.80 51.49
C THR A 479 -19.61 -18.36 51.60
N VAL A 480 -20.77 -18.23 52.25
CA VAL A 480 -21.37 -17.00 52.71
C VAL A 480 -20.34 -16.27 53.56
N ASN A 481 -19.75 -15.21 53.02
CA ASN A 481 -19.39 -14.02 53.78
C ASN A 481 -19.38 -12.84 52.81
N SER A 482 -20.44 -12.05 52.95
CA SER A 482 -20.65 -10.75 52.35
C SER A 482 -19.50 -9.79 52.68
N GLN A 483 -19.16 -8.96 51.68
CA GLN A 483 -18.45 -7.65 51.75
C GLN A 483 -17.09 -7.47 51.04
N GLN A 484 -16.57 -8.44 50.27
CA GLN A 484 -15.54 -8.12 49.26
C GLN A 484 -15.71 -8.96 47.99
N THR A 485 -16.58 -8.52 47.08
CA THR A 485 -16.59 -9.03 45.70
C THR A 485 -15.25 -8.69 45.05
N LYS A 486 -14.36 -9.67 44.94
CA LYS A 486 -13.11 -9.52 44.17
C LYS A 486 -13.48 -9.07 42.74
N SER A 487 -13.00 -7.89 42.38
CA SER A 487 -13.22 -7.25 41.07
C SER A 487 -12.88 -8.22 39.92
N THR A 488 -13.79 -8.34 38.96
CA THR A 488 -13.52 -9.05 37.71
C THR A 488 -12.48 -8.28 36.91
N ASN A 489 -11.39 -8.93 36.53
CA ASN A 489 -10.32 -8.31 35.73
C ASN A 489 -10.70 -8.08 34.26
N PHE A 490 -11.97 -8.22 33.85
CA PHE A 490 -12.41 -8.02 32.46
C PHE A 490 -13.60 -7.05 32.45
N ILE A 491 -13.42 -5.93 31.76
CA ILE A 491 -14.37 -4.82 31.73
C ILE A 491 -14.95 -4.71 30.33
N ILE A 492 -16.27 -4.60 30.21
CA ILE A 492 -16.96 -4.35 28.95
C ILE A 492 -17.55 -2.94 29.04
N LYS A 493 -17.21 -2.05 28.11
CA LYS A 493 -17.77 -0.70 27.99
C LYS A 493 -18.26 -0.46 26.57
N CYS A 494 -19.33 0.31 26.41
CA CYS A 494 -19.72 0.86 25.11
C CYS A 494 -18.85 2.06 24.80
N LYS A 495 -18.43 2.24 23.54
CA LYS A 495 -17.81 3.49 23.10
C LYS A 495 -18.80 4.64 23.15
N GLU A 496 -18.28 5.83 23.39
CA GLU A 496 -19.09 7.05 23.35
C GLU A 496 -19.25 7.50 21.90
N PHE A 497 -20.49 7.65 21.45
CA PHE A 497 -20.83 8.11 20.10
C PHE A 497 -21.49 9.47 20.15
N TYR A 498 -21.08 10.35 19.23
CA TYR A 498 -21.74 11.62 19.01
C TYR A 498 -22.50 11.58 17.69
N LEU A 499 -23.76 12.02 17.72
CA LEU A 499 -24.64 12.12 16.56
C LEU A 499 -24.78 13.59 16.17
N CYS A 500 -24.69 13.89 14.88
CA CYS A 500 -25.03 15.21 14.33
C CYS A 500 -26.52 15.49 14.58
N ASN A 501 -26.88 16.73 14.92
CA ASN A 501 -28.27 17.15 15.06
C ASN A 501 -28.43 18.58 14.50
N ASP A 502 -29.66 19.11 14.43
CA ASP A 502 -29.95 20.46 13.91
C ASP A 502 -29.13 21.58 14.59
N SER A 503 -28.66 21.36 15.82
CA SER A 503 -27.88 22.34 16.60
C SER A 503 -26.37 22.11 16.59
N GLU A 504 -25.91 20.89 16.31
CA GLU A 504 -24.50 20.49 16.36
C GLU A 504 -24.07 19.73 15.10
N SER A 505 -23.12 20.31 14.38
CA SER A 505 -22.50 19.69 13.20
C SER A 505 -21.57 18.53 13.57
N ILE A 506 -21.36 17.61 12.62
CA ILE A 506 -20.39 16.51 12.77
C ILE A 506 -18.97 17.00 13.11
N PHE A 507 -18.57 18.19 12.63
CA PHE A 507 -17.25 18.77 12.90
C PHE A 507 -17.12 19.20 14.38
N GLN A 508 -18.17 19.80 14.95
CA GLN A 508 -18.22 20.11 16.38
C GLN A 508 -18.17 18.84 17.24
N CYS A 509 -18.83 17.76 16.81
CA CYS A 509 -18.73 16.45 17.46
C CYS A 509 -17.29 15.89 17.41
N CYS A 510 -16.59 16.03 16.29
CA CYS A 510 -15.18 15.66 16.18
C CYS A 510 -14.30 16.49 17.13
N SER A 511 -14.55 17.80 17.22
CA SER A 511 -13.83 18.72 18.12
C SER A 511 -13.94 18.30 19.59
N LYS A 512 -15.13 17.85 20.04
CA LYS A 512 -15.32 17.32 21.40
C LYS A 512 -14.43 16.12 21.70
N ILE A 513 -14.36 15.14 20.78
CA ILE A 513 -13.53 13.93 20.95
C ILE A 513 -12.04 14.29 20.94
N LEU A 514 -11.61 15.14 20.01
CA LEU A 514 -10.21 15.57 19.90
C LEU A 514 -9.76 16.39 21.11
N THR A 515 -10.64 17.25 21.65
CA THR A 515 -10.36 17.97 22.90
C THR A 515 -10.19 17.00 24.07
N LYS A 516 -11.08 16.00 24.22
CA LYS A 516 -10.93 14.94 25.24
C LYS A 516 -9.63 14.16 25.09
N GLN A 517 -9.19 13.92 23.85
CA GLN A 517 -7.91 13.28 23.57
C GLN A 517 -6.72 14.14 24.02
N ASN A 518 -6.73 15.43 23.68
CA ASN A 518 -5.68 16.39 24.03
C ASN A 518 -5.61 16.65 25.55
N ASP A 519 -6.76 16.65 26.23
CA ASP A 519 -6.86 16.76 27.70
C ASP A 519 -6.48 15.43 28.42
N GLY A 520 -6.19 14.37 27.66
CA GLY A 520 -5.78 13.09 28.22
C GLY A 520 -6.89 12.29 28.91
N LEU A 521 -8.16 12.61 28.68
CA LEU A 521 -9.31 12.03 29.38
C LEU A 521 -9.59 10.55 29.04
N PHE A 522 -9.06 10.05 27.92
CA PHE A 522 -9.15 8.63 27.59
C PHE A 522 -8.15 7.79 28.42
N GLU A 523 -8.63 6.66 28.97
CA GLU A 523 -7.80 5.68 29.70
C GLU A 523 -6.75 5.02 28.78
N TYR A 524 -6.96 5.04 27.46
CA TYR A 524 -6.16 4.34 26.45
C TYR A 524 -5.72 5.26 25.30
N THR A 525 -4.72 4.83 24.53
CA THR A 525 -4.20 5.57 23.38
C THR A 525 -5.23 5.57 22.23
N THR A 526 -5.44 6.74 21.62
CA THR A 526 -6.31 6.93 20.46
C THR A 526 -5.50 7.46 19.27
N ASP A 527 -5.77 6.97 18.07
CA ASP A 527 -5.00 7.26 16.85
C ASP A 527 -5.86 7.84 15.71
N GLY A 528 -7.05 8.35 16.03
CA GLY A 528 -7.94 8.96 15.04
C GLY A 528 -9.42 8.91 15.42
N LEU A 529 -10.27 8.98 14.39
CA LEU A 529 -11.73 8.99 14.50
C LEU A 529 -12.36 7.91 13.62
N ILE A 530 -13.46 7.33 14.06
CA ILE A 530 -14.29 6.40 13.28
C ILE A 530 -15.66 7.04 13.05
N PHE A 531 -16.10 7.01 11.79
CA PHE A 531 -17.40 7.48 11.35
C PHE A 531 -18.25 6.29 10.93
N THR A 532 -19.40 6.13 11.58
CA THR A 532 -20.36 5.06 11.31
C THR A 532 -21.67 5.67 10.80
N PRO A 533 -22.23 5.19 9.68
CA PRO A 533 -23.50 5.73 9.19
C PRO A 533 -24.62 5.38 10.17
N SER A 534 -25.41 6.39 10.54
CA SER A 534 -26.46 6.26 11.54
C SER A 534 -27.67 5.46 11.03
N ASN A 535 -27.96 5.58 9.74
CA ASN A 535 -29.15 5.06 9.07
C ASN A 535 -28.87 3.89 8.10
N CYS A 536 -27.94 3.00 8.43
CA CYS A 536 -27.60 1.85 7.57
C CYS A 536 -27.46 0.55 8.36
N GLY A 537 -27.87 -0.57 7.75
CA GLY A 537 -27.52 -1.91 8.24
C GLY A 537 -26.01 -2.18 8.12
N VAL A 538 -25.48 -3.12 8.92
CA VAL A 538 -24.06 -3.47 8.96
C VAL A 538 -23.59 -3.90 7.57
N GLY A 539 -22.64 -3.18 6.97
CA GLY A 539 -22.10 -3.53 5.65
C GLY A 539 -23.06 -3.27 4.49
N SER A 540 -24.11 -2.48 4.69
CA SER A 540 -25.16 -2.14 3.72
C SER A 540 -25.17 -0.62 3.40
N LYS A 541 -25.92 -0.23 2.36
CA LYS A 541 -26.22 1.17 2.01
C LYS A 541 -27.63 1.62 2.44
N GLU A 542 -28.45 0.68 2.93
CA GLU A 542 -29.86 0.90 3.26
C GLU A 542 -30.20 0.28 4.63
N ILE A 543 -31.20 0.84 5.31
CA ILE A 543 -31.83 0.22 6.50
C ILE A 543 -32.60 -1.04 6.07
N GLY A 544 -32.60 -2.06 6.92
CA GLY A 544 -33.35 -3.31 6.70
C GLY A 544 -32.62 -4.32 5.82
N LYS A 545 -31.39 -4.01 5.38
CA LYS A 545 -30.51 -4.94 4.67
C LYS A 545 -29.18 -5.04 5.40
N ALA A 546 -28.68 -6.26 5.54
CA ALA A 546 -27.34 -6.52 6.06
C ALA A 546 -26.39 -6.91 4.92
N GLY A 547 -25.11 -6.57 5.07
CA GLY A 547 -24.05 -7.02 4.17
C GLY A 547 -23.82 -8.53 4.27
N PRO A 548 -22.99 -9.09 3.37
CA PRO A 548 -22.68 -10.51 3.35
C PRO A 548 -22.07 -11.00 4.68
N LEU A 549 -22.15 -12.30 4.93
CA LEU A 549 -21.64 -12.97 6.13
C LEU A 549 -20.15 -13.33 5.96
N GLU A 550 -19.38 -12.40 5.41
CA GLU A 550 -17.94 -12.55 5.22
C GLU A 550 -17.22 -11.23 5.43
N LYS A 551 -15.90 -11.30 5.60
CA LYS A 551 -15.04 -10.13 5.82
C LYS A 551 -15.02 -9.24 4.58
N ILE A 552 -15.74 -8.12 4.66
CA ILE A 552 -15.81 -7.09 3.62
C ILE A 552 -15.27 -5.74 4.12
N THR A 553 -15.07 -4.80 3.18
CA THR A 553 -14.88 -3.38 3.50
C THR A 553 -16.20 -2.66 3.28
N TRP A 554 -16.65 -1.88 4.28
CA TRP A 554 -17.91 -1.16 4.23
C TRP A 554 -17.68 0.27 3.76
N GLU A 555 -18.09 0.58 2.53
CA GLU A 555 -17.91 1.90 1.90
C GLU A 555 -18.51 3.06 2.73
N GLY A 556 -19.56 2.78 3.51
CA GLY A 556 -20.18 3.76 4.40
C GLY A 556 -19.43 3.98 5.72
N SER A 557 -18.64 3.02 6.21
CA SER A 557 -17.87 3.20 7.44
C SER A 557 -16.51 3.82 7.12
N LEU A 558 -16.23 5.00 7.67
CA LEU A 558 -15.04 5.78 7.34
C LEU A 558 -14.12 5.89 8.56
N LYS A 559 -12.81 5.93 8.35
CA LYS A 559 -11.80 6.15 9.38
C LYS A 559 -10.93 7.34 9.00
N TRP A 560 -10.75 8.27 9.92
CA TRP A 560 -9.78 9.34 9.79
C TRP A 560 -8.63 9.09 10.74
N LYS A 561 -7.41 9.33 10.26
CA LYS A 561 -6.19 9.33 11.06
C LYS A 561 -5.48 10.65 10.85
N PRO A 562 -4.82 11.21 11.88
CA PRO A 562 -3.92 12.32 11.69
C PRO A 562 -2.86 11.96 10.64
N PRO A 563 -2.46 12.90 9.75
CA PRO A 563 -1.56 12.60 8.63
C PRO A 563 -0.25 11.92 9.02
N ALA A 564 0.28 12.25 10.20
CA ALA A 564 1.50 11.66 10.77
C ALA A 564 1.39 10.15 11.07
N PHE A 565 0.17 9.61 11.21
CA PHE A 565 -0.07 8.19 11.53
C PHE A 565 -0.54 7.38 10.31
N ASN A 566 -0.48 7.95 9.09
CA ASN A 566 -0.77 7.20 7.88
C ASN A 566 0.38 6.25 7.53
N THR A 567 0.06 4.96 7.42
CA THR A 567 1.01 3.90 7.10
C THR A 567 0.51 3.02 5.95
N ILE A 568 1.43 2.35 5.27
CA ILE A 568 1.12 1.34 4.25
C ILE A 568 1.96 0.09 4.53
N ASP A 569 1.30 -1.07 4.52
CA ASP A 569 1.93 -2.38 4.65
C ASP A 569 2.35 -2.89 3.27
N PHE A 570 3.65 -2.99 3.02
CA PHE A 570 4.23 -3.47 1.76
C PHE A 570 4.88 -4.83 1.91
N LEU A 571 4.80 -5.65 0.86
CA LEU A 571 5.69 -6.80 0.68
C LEU A 571 7.05 -6.29 0.19
N VAL A 572 8.11 -6.63 0.92
CA VAL A 572 9.48 -6.20 0.61
C VAL A 572 10.17 -7.18 -0.33
N ILE A 573 10.63 -6.69 -1.48
CA ILE A 573 11.40 -7.45 -2.47
C ILE A 573 12.76 -6.76 -2.68
N ASN A 574 13.83 -7.53 -2.83
CA ASN A 574 15.14 -6.93 -3.08
C ASN A 574 15.23 -6.40 -4.52
N LYS A 575 15.69 -5.16 -4.69
CA LYS A 575 16.05 -4.68 -6.02
C LYS A 575 17.35 -5.35 -6.48
N LEU A 576 17.32 -5.97 -7.65
CA LEU A 576 18.45 -6.70 -8.23
C LEU A 576 19.25 -5.81 -9.20
N ASP A 577 20.58 -5.92 -9.14
CA ASP A 577 21.50 -5.28 -10.07
C ASP A 577 21.51 -5.98 -11.45
N LYS A 578 22.27 -5.43 -12.41
CA LYS A 578 22.43 -6.02 -13.76
C LYS A 578 23.03 -7.44 -13.76
N LYS A 579 23.54 -7.92 -12.63
CA LYS A 579 24.13 -9.25 -12.42
C LYS A 579 23.22 -10.17 -11.59
N GLY A 580 22.01 -9.72 -11.23
CA GLY A 580 21.04 -10.49 -10.44
C GLY A 580 21.35 -10.56 -8.94
N LYS A 581 22.19 -9.67 -8.39
CA LYS A 581 22.49 -9.58 -6.95
C LYS A 581 21.77 -8.39 -6.31
N PRO A 582 21.45 -8.41 -5.01
CA PRO A 582 20.84 -7.27 -4.33
C PRO A 582 21.72 -6.01 -4.41
N GLU A 583 21.11 -4.87 -4.73
CA GLU A 583 21.80 -3.58 -4.88
C GLU A 583 22.17 -2.98 -3.50
N VAL A 584 23.47 -2.89 -3.20
CA VAL A 584 24.01 -2.32 -1.95
C VAL A 584 24.92 -1.14 -2.27
N HIS A 585 24.73 -0.04 -1.57
CA HIS A 585 25.43 1.22 -1.76
C HIS A 585 26.16 1.65 -0.47
N HIS A 586 27.15 2.53 -0.61
CA HIS A 586 28.02 3.00 0.49
C HIS A 586 27.95 4.53 0.56
N ILE A 587 27.76 5.08 1.77
CA ILE A 587 27.78 6.51 2.06
C ILE A 587 29.08 6.81 2.83
N PHE A 588 29.91 7.68 2.25
CA PHE A 588 31.12 8.20 2.90
C PHE A 588 30.79 9.53 3.57
N GLN A 589 30.99 9.65 4.89
CA GLN A 589 30.88 10.93 5.58
C GLN A 589 32.19 11.72 5.42
N GLU A 590 32.14 12.88 4.77
CA GLU A 590 33.25 13.84 4.78
C GLU A 590 33.32 14.54 6.14
N GLY A 591 34.40 14.32 6.91
CA GLY A 591 34.74 15.17 8.06
C GLY A 591 34.75 14.53 9.46
N LYS A 592 35.29 13.33 9.65
CA LYS A 592 35.72 12.85 10.99
C LYS A 592 37.16 12.30 10.95
N ASN A 593 37.93 12.66 11.97
CA ASN A 593 39.38 12.45 12.16
C ASN A 593 39.91 11.06 11.75
N MET A 594 41.13 11.04 11.18
CA MET A 594 41.92 9.86 10.77
C MET A 594 42.36 8.91 11.92
N GLN A 595 41.63 8.85 13.02
CA GLN A 595 41.95 8.00 14.18
C GLN A 595 40.81 7.04 14.58
N GLY A 596 39.64 7.11 13.94
CA GLY A 596 38.56 6.14 14.11
C GLY A 596 38.42 5.25 12.86
N VAL A 597 38.12 3.96 13.06
CA VAL A 597 37.73 3.03 11.99
C VAL A 597 36.64 3.70 11.14
N GLN A 598 36.79 3.69 9.81
CA GLN A 598 35.77 4.20 8.90
C GLN A 598 34.46 3.45 9.15
N ASP A 599 33.48 4.10 9.78
CA ASP A 599 32.09 3.62 9.77
C ASP A 599 31.54 3.90 8.36
N VAL A 600 31.81 3.00 7.42
CA VAL A 600 31.21 3.05 6.09
C VAL A 600 29.72 2.71 6.26
N ILE A 601 28.87 3.73 6.16
CA ILE A 601 27.42 3.53 6.29
C ILE A 601 26.91 2.89 5.00
N GLN A 602 26.41 1.66 5.07
CA GLN A 602 25.85 0.94 3.94
C GLN A 602 24.33 1.05 3.90
N TYR A 603 23.75 1.08 2.70
CA TYR A 603 22.31 0.98 2.52
C TYR A 603 21.94 0.05 1.36
N LYS A 604 20.73 -0.50 1.42
CA LYS A 604 20.17 -1.40 0.42
C LYS A 604 18.90 -0.79 -0.17
N THR A 605 18.69 -0.96 -1.47
CA THR A 605 17.46 -0.53 -2.13
C THR A 605 16.49 -1.70 -2.28
N ILE A 606 15.26 -1.52 -1.84
CA ILE A 606 14.17 -2.50 -1.91
C ILE A 606 13.04 -1.98 -2.82
N GLU A 607 12.29 -2.92 -3.40
CA GLU A 607 11.05 -2.67 -4.13
C GLU A 607 9.84 -3.05 -3.26
N LEU A 608 8.87 -2.14 -3.20
CA LEU A 608 7.67 -2.22 -2.37
C LEU A 608 6.51 -2.71 -3.23
N HIS A 609 5.91 -3.83 -2.83
CA HIS A 609 4.82 -4.48 -3.57
C HIS A 609 3.52 -4.45 -2.78
N CYS A 610 2.41 -4.36 -3.50
CA CYS A 610 1.04 -4.41 -2.97
C CYS A 610 0.28 -5.59 -3.56
N GLY A 611 -0.72 -6.09 -2.83
CA GLY A 611 -1.63 -7.09 -3.35
C GLY A 611 -2.59 -6.50 -4.40
N PHE A 612 -2.59 -7.09 -5.59
CA PHE A 612 -3.35 -6.64 -6.74
C PHE A 612 -4.21 -7.77 -7.30
N ASP A 613 -5.42 -7.38 -7.68
CA ASP A 613 -6.39 -8.25 -8.33
C ASP A 613 -6.74 -7.67 -9.69
N ILE A 614 -6.34 -8.39 -10.74
CA ILE A 614 -6.62 -8.03 -12.15
C ILE A 614 -8.13 -7.99 -12.45
N ARG A 615 -8.95 -8.76 -11.71
CA ARG A 615 -10.40 -8.84 -11.94
C ARG A 615 -11.21 -7.89 -11.06
N ASN A 616 -10.61 -7.37 -9.99
CA ASN A 616 -11.26 -6.35 -9.19
C ASN A 616 -11.23 -5.01 -9.96
N LYS A 617 -12.41 -4.60 -10.44
CA LYS A 617 -12.59 -3.35 -11.21
C LYS A 617 -12.29 -2.08 -10.40
N GLN A 618 -12.03 -2.19 -9.10
CA GLN A 618 -11.48 -1.10 -8.29
C GLN A 618 -9.96 -0.90 -8.52
N HIS A 619 -9.23 -1.92 -8.98
CA HIS A 619 -7.79 -1.85 -9.23
C HIS A 619 -7.43 -1.44 -10.67
N ALA A 620 -8.12 -1.99 -11.67
CA ALA A 620 -7.95 -1.63 -13.09
C ALA A 620 -9.20 -2.03 -13.90
N PHE A 621 -9.49 -1.30 -14.97
CA PHE A 621 -10.47 -1.75 -15.95
C PHE A 621 -9.80 -2.71 -16.93
N VAL A 622 -10.47 -3.81 -17.26
CA VAL A 622 -9.93 -4.80 -18.20
C VAL A 622 -9.85 -4.21 -19.60
N ASN A 623 -10.91 -3.54 -20.04
CA ASN A 623 -10.97 -2.83 -21.32
C ASN A 623 -11.86 -1.57 -21.21
N PRO A 624 -11.33 -0.47 -20.64
CA PRO A 624 -12.12 0.74 -20.42
C PRO A 624 -12.65 1.34 -21.73
N PHE A 625 -11.91 1.20 -22.83
CA PHE A 625 -12.34 1.68 -24.15
C PHE A 625 -13.60 0.95 -24.63
N GLN A 626 -13.65 -0.38 -24.50
CA GLN A 626 -14.84 -1.14 -24.86
C GLN A 626 -16.01 -0.86 -23.91
N ASP A 627 -15.76 -0.72 -22.60
CA ASP A 627 -16.80 -0.42 -21.63
C ASP A 627 -17.49 0.93 -21.92
N VAL A 628 -16.72 1.95 -22.34
CA VAL A 628 -17.26 3.24 -22.79
C VAL A 628 -18.12 3.09 -24.05
N ILE A 629 -17.64 2.34 -25.05
CA ILE A 629 -18.36 2.09 -26.31
C ILE A 629 -19.67 1.34 -26.08
N ASP A 630 -19.67 0.38 -25.17
CA ASP A 630 -20.84 -0.40 -24.79
C ASP A 630 -21.77 0.34 -23.82
N GLY A 631 -21.41 1.55 -23.36
CA GLY A 631 -22.17 2.29 -22.34
C GLY A 631 -22.27 1.55 -21.00
N LYS A 632 -21.35 0.60 -20.73
CA LYS A 632 -21.35 -0.21 -19.51
C LYS A 632 -20.55 0.50 -18.45
N ILE A 633 -21.22 0.96 -17.39
CA ILE A 633 -20.56 1.42 -16.16
C ILE A 633 -20.36 0.19 -15.27
N PRO A 634 -19.14 -0.35 -15.14
CA PRO A 634 -18.96 -1.64 -14.48
C PRO A 634 -19.15 -1.49 -12.96
N GLU A 635 -20.05 -2.28 -12.38
CA GLU A 635 -20.18 -2.36 -10.92
C GLU A 635 -18.94 -3.04 -10.28
N PRO A 636 -18.55 -2.66 -9.06
CA PRO A 636 -17.49 -3.34 -8.32
C PRO A 636 -17.90 -4.81 -8.10
N VAL A 637 -17.05 -5.74 -8.53
CA VAL A 637 -17.27 -7.15 -8.21
C VAL A 637 -16.91 -7.36 -6.74
N VAL A 638 -17.92 -7.68 -5.91
CA VAL A 638 -17.73 -8.06 -4.51
C VAL A 638 -17.38 -9.55 -4.49
N GLY A 639 -16.11 -9.89 -4.21
CA GLY A 639 -15.66 -11.26 -4.05
C GLY A 639 -14.15 -11.44 -4.23
N TYR A 640 -13.59 -12.46 -3.57
CA TYR A 640 -12.18 -12.81 -3.66
C TYR A 640 -11.86 -13.49 -5.01
N ALA A 641 -11.03 -12.89 -5.85
CA ALA A 641 -10.62 -13.53 -7.11
C ALA A 641 -9.55 -14.60 -6.92
N LYS A 642 -9.58 -15.63 -7.78
CA LYS A 642 -8.54 -16.68 -7.83
C LYS A 642 -7.16 -16.16 -8.24
N ASP A 643 -7.06 -14.97 -8.86
CA ASP A 643 -5.82 -14.43 -9.47
C ASP A 643 -5.18 -13.27 -8.69
N TYR A 644 -5.31 -13.26 -7.36
CA TYR A 644 -4.61 -12.29 -6.51
C TYR A 644 -3.08 -12.52 -6.54
N LYS A 645 -2.33 -11.48 -6.92
CA LYS A 645 -0.86 -11.47 -7.04
C LYS A 645 -0.30 -10.20 -6.43
N HIS A 646 0.99 -10.18 -6.11
CA HIS A 646 1.66 -8.92 -5.74
C HIS A 646 2.17 -8.20 -7.00
N VAL A 647 2.16 -6.87 -6.97
CA VAL A 647 2.72 -6.02 -8.03
C VAL A 647 3.46 -4.83 -7.40
N PRO A 648 4.45 -4.23 -8.09
CA PRO A 648 5.11 -3.03 -7.62
C PRO A 648 4.12 -1.87 -7.40
N PHE A 649 4.28 -1.15 -6.29
CA PHE A 649 3.37 -0.05 -5.96
C PHE A 649 3.65 1.20 -6.80
N CYS A 650 2.73 1.53 -7.71
CA CYS A 650 2.83 2.70 -8.59
C CYS A 650 1.61 3.61 -8.39
N PRO A 651 1.58 4.47 -7.35
CA PRO A 651 0.43 5.29 -7.04
C PRO A 651 -0.04 6.13 -8.23
N THR A 652 -1.34 6.41 -8.30
CA THR A 652 -1.95 7.15 -9.42
C THR A 652 -2.23 8.60 -9.09
N ASN A 653 -2.42 8.96 -7.81
CA ASN A 653 -2.72 10.33 -7.42
C ASN A 653 -2.14 10.68 -6.03
N PRO A 654 -1.07 11.49 -5.95
CA PRO A 654 -0.25 11.92 -7.09
C PRO A 654 0.44 10.73 -7.76
N TYR A 655 0.58 10.76 -9.09
CA TYR A 655 1.32 9.73 -9.82
C TYR A 655 2.80 9.81 -9.47
N ASN A 656 3.37 8.71 -8.96
CA ASN A 656 4.80 8.60 -8.67
C ASN A 656 5.29 7.16 -8.94
N PRO A 657 5.96 6.89 -10.07
CA PRO A 657 6.41 5.54 -10.39
C PRO A 657 7.51 5.03 -9.45
N ASP A 658 8.27 5.92 -8.81
CA ASP A 658 9.41 5.55 -7.97
C ASP A 658 9.07 5.48 -6.48
N ALA A 659 7.82 5.79 -6.12
CA ALA A 659 7.28 5.46 -4.80
C ALA A 659 7.32 3.95 -4.50
N ARG A 660 7.62 3.10 -5.49
CA ARG A 660 7.92 1.67 -5.30
C ARG A 660 9.28 1.42 -4.67
N PHE A 661 10.22 2.37 -4.68
CA PHE A 661 11.58 2.17 -4.20
C PHE A 661 11.77 2.76 -2.81
N CYS A 662 12.53 2.06 -1.99
CA CYS A 662 12.93 2.52 -0.65
C CYS A 662 14.37 2.11 -0.36
N ASN A 663 15.14 3.04 0.18
CA ASN A 663 16.49 2.83 0.68
C ASN A 663 16.42 2.59 2.18
N VAL A 664 17.05 1.50 2.63
CA VAL A 664 17.10 1.12 4.04
C VAL A 664 18.55 1.04 4.48
N LEU A 665 18.89 1.74 5.58
CA LEU A 665 20.20 1.66 6.20
C LEU A 665 20.45 0.25 6.73
N LEU A 666 21.64 -0.27 6.47
CA LEU A 666 22.08 -1.55 6.99
C LEU A 666 22.78 -1.33 8.33
N LYS A 667 22.32 -2.04 9.37
CA LYS A 667 23.00 -2.09 10.66
C LYS A 667 23.95 -3.29 10.66
N GLN A 668 25.20 -3.04 11.03
CA GLN A 668 26.20 -4.10 11.17
C GLN A 668 26.11 -4.69 12.57
N ASP A 669 25.90 -6.01 12.64
CA ASP A 669 25.97 -6.79 13.87
C ASP A 669 26.96 -7.95 13.66
N GLY A 670 28.18 -7.77 14.20
CA GLY A 670 29.33 -8.62 13.91
C GLY A 670 29.77 -8.58 12.43
N ASN A 671 29.79 -9.75 11.78
CA ASN A 671 30.14 -9.90 10.36
C ASN A 671 28.93 -9.79 9.41
N ASN A 672 27.71 -9.64 9.94
CA ASN A 672 26.48 -9.63 9.14
C ASN A 672 25.87 -8.23 9.11
N VAL A 673 25.20 -7.92 8.00
CA VAL A 673 24.48 -6.66 7.78
C VAL A 673 23.00 -6.95 7.61
N PHE A 674 22.18 -6.24 8.38
CA PHE A 674 20.73 -6.46 8.43
C PHE A 674 19.94 -5.18 8.18
N MET A 675 18.75 -5.30 7.60
CA MET A 675 17.77 -4.22 7.56
C MET A 675 17.00 -4.18 8.88
N VAL A 676 16.82 -2.99 9.43
CA VAL A 676 16.19 -2.78 10.75
C VAL A 676 15.09 -1.73 10.61
N SER A 677 13.94 -1.99 11.24
CA SER A 677 12.85 -1.02 11.35
C SER A 677 13.11 0.02 12.43
N GLU A 678 12.32 1.10 12.48
CA GLU A 678 12.41 2.15 13.50
C GLU A 678 12.14 1.60 14.92
N GLU A 679 11.26 0.60 15.05
CA GLU A 679 11.02 -0.14 16.29
C GLU A 679 12.15 -1.14 16.66
N GLY A 680 13.22 -1.21 15.88
CA GLY A 680 14.38 -2.06 16.15
C GLY A 680 14.23 -3.51 15.69
N GLU A 681 13.23 -3.81 14.84
CA GLU A 681 12.97 -5.16 14.35
C GLU A 681 13.76 -5.47 13.08
N TYR A 682 14.45 -6.61 13.05
CA TYR A 682 15.15 -7.10 11.86
C TYR A 682 14.17 -7.66 10.83
N PHE A 683 14.38 -7.33 9.56
CA PHE A 683 13.57 -7.86 8.45
C PHE A 683 14.40 -8.15 7.20
N ASP A 684 13.86 -9.04 6.37
CA ASP A 684 14.46 -9.51 5.12
C ASP A 684 13.44 -9.48 3.96
N GLU A 685 13.87 -9.92 2.78
CA GLU A 685 12.99 -10.11 1.62
C GLU A 685 11.86 -11.12 1.91
N ASN A 686 10.72 -10.93 1.24
CA ASN A 686 9.47 -11.66 1.43
C ASN A 686 8.81 -11.48 2.81
N MET A 687 9.21 -10.44 3.56
CA MET A 687 8.48 -10.01 4.75
C MET A 687 7.53 -8.86 4.41
N ILE A 688 6.42 -8.79 5.14
CA ILE A 688 5.49 -7.67 5.06
C ILE A 688 5.85 -6.68 6.17
N VAL A 689 6.15 -5.44 5.78
CA VAL A 689 6.63 -4.39 6.69
C VAL A 689 5.70 -3.18 6.57
N GLU A 690 5.40 -2.57 7.70
CA GLU A 690 4.59 -1.35 7.80
C GLU A 690 5.50 -0.14 7.62
N PHE A 691 5.22 0.72 6.65
CA PHE A 691 6.00 1.92 6.36
C PHE A 691 5.20 3.19 6.61
N LYS A 692 5.88 4.22 7.14
CA LYS A 692 5.40 5.62 7.14
C LYS A 692 6.07 6.41 6.01
N TYR A 693 5.44 7.49 5.55
CA TYR A 693 5.96 8.34 4.49
C TYR A 693 6.36 9.73 5.01
N GLU A 694 7.63 10.09 4.86
CA GLU A 694 8.18 11.38 5.25
C GLU A 694 8.53 12.21 4.01
N VAL A 695 7.71 13.23 3.76
CA VAL A 695 7.76 14.07 2.55
C VAL A 695 9.05 14.89 2.46
N ASN A 696 9.65 15.27 3.59
CA ASN A 696 10.85 16.11 3.64
C ASN A 696 12.16 15.33 3.46
N ASN A 697 12.11 14.00 3.36
CA ASN A 697 13.30 13.18 3.17
C ASN A 697 13.76 13.20 1.70
N LYS A 698 15.04 12.90 1.49
CA LYS A 698 15.61 12.77 0.14
C LYS A 698 14.91 11.64 -0.63
N ASP A 699 14.85 11.77 -1.95
CA ASP A 699 14.25 10.76 -2.82
C ASP A 699 14.84 9.37 -2.57
N GLY A 700 13.95 8.38 -2.51
CA GLY A 700 14.27 7.01 -2.12
C GLY A 700 14.37 6.79 -0.60
N TRP A 701 14.40 7.83 0.22
CA TRP A 701 14.39 7.77 1.70
C TRP A 701 13.06 8.23 2.32
N ASN A 702 12.05 8.48 1.48
CA ASN A 702 10.75 8.94 1.95
C ASN A 702 9.98 7.86 2.71
N TRP A 703 10.13 6.59 2.32
CA TRP A 703 9.56 5.48 3.06
C TRP A 703 10.45 5.09 4.23
N VAL A 704 9.91 5.13 5.43
CA VAL A 704 10.61 4.70 6.65
C VAL A 704 9.94 3.43 7.19
N PRO A 705 10.66 2.30 7.32
CA PRO A 705 10.11 1.06 7.87
C PRO A 705 9.86 1.23 9.37
N LEU A 706 8.60 1.14 9.79
CA LEU A 706 8.19 1.29 11.19
C LEU A 706 8.38 -0.02 11.95
N ARG A 707 7.71 -1.10 11.49
CA ARG A 707 7.72 -2.43 12.12
C ARG A 707 7.38 -3.56 11.15
N VAL A 708 7.69 -4.80 11.53
CA VAL A 708 7.38 -6.00 10.76
C VAL A 708 6.01 -6.54 11.12
N ARG A 709 5.18 -6.77 10.11
CA ARG A 709 3.86 -7.39 10.26
C ARG A 709 3.99 -8.91 10.27
N TYR A 710 4.46 -9.46 11.39
CA TYR A 710 4.64 -10.91 11.56
C TYR A 710 3.34 -11.70 11.39
N ASP A 711 2.19 -11.10 11.71
CA ASP A 711 0.86 -11.67 11.51
C ASP A 711 0.62 -11.97 10.03
N LYS A 712 0.87 -10.98 9.17
CA LYS A 712 0.69 -11.10 7.71
C LYS A 712 1.78 -11.94 7.07
N THR A 713 3.02 -11.78 7.53
CA THR A 713 4.18 -12.54 7.02
C THR A 713 4.02 -14.03 7.29
N SER A 714 3.50 -14.42 8.47
CA SER A 714 3.21 -15.82 8.77
C SER A 714 2.12 -16.41 7.88
N GLU A 715 1.11 -15.61 7.51
CA GLU A 715 0.06 -16.05 6.58
C GLU A 715 0.62 -16.31 5.17
N LEU A 716 1.47 -15.41 4.68
CA LEU A 716 2.16 -15.55 3.39
C LEU A 716 3.03 -16.82 3.37
N ASN A 717 3.84 -17.04 4.41
CA ASN A 717 4.69 -18.22 4.55
C ASN A 717 3.89 -19.53 4.67
N ALA A 718 2.67 -19.47 5.21
CA ALA A 718 1.75 -20.60 5.26
C ALA A 718 1.05 -20.89 3.92
N GLY A 719 1.37 -20.15 2.86
CA GLY A 719 0.81 -20.30 1.51
C GLY A 719 -0.48 -19.49 1.27
N SER A 720 -0.85 -18.59 2.18
CA SER A 720 -1.97 -17.67 1.97
C SER A 720 -1.57 -16.54 1.02
N LYS A 721 -2.50 -16.07 0.19
CA LYS A 721 -2.24 -14.96 -0.75
C LYS A 721 -2.37 -13.60 -0.07
N ASN A 722 -1.61 -13.35 1.00
CA ASN A 722 -1.55 -12.06 1.68
C ASN A 722 -0.23 -11.36 1.30
N TYR A 723 -0.31 -10.20 0.63
CA TYR A 723 0.85 -9.46 0.13
C TYR A 723 0.92 -8.03 0.69
N GLY A 724 0.40 -7.81 1.91
CA GLY A 724 0.29 -6.47 2.51
C GLY A 724 -1.05 -5.81 2.20
N ASN A 725 -1.08 -4.48 2.05
CA ASN A 725 -2.31 -3.79 1.66
C ASN A 725 -2.71 -4.12 0.22
N ALA A 726 -4.02 -4.13 -0.04
CA ALA A 726 -4.53 -4.16 -1.40
C ALA A 726 -4.20 -2.84 -2.12
N TYR A 727 -3.96 -2.89 -3.43
CA TYR A 727 -3.48 -1.75 -4.20
C TYR A 727 -4.37 -0.50 -4.07
N HIS A 728 -5.70 -0.65 -4.10
CA HIS A 728 -6.61 0.48 -3.93
C HIS A 728 -6.52 1.10 -2.52
N VAL A 729 -6.29 0.29 -1.48
CA VAL A 729 -6.12 0.77 -0.10
C VAL A 729 -4.80 1.53 0.02
N ALA A 730 -3.71 0.98 -0.53
CA ALA A 730 -2.43 1.66 -0.57
C ALA A 730 -2.51 2.99 -1.32
N ASN A 731 -3.19 3.02 -2.47
CA ASN A 731 -3.38 4.24 -3.25
C ASN A 731 -4.29 5.26 -2.53
N ALA A 732 -5.30 4.81 -1.78
CA ALA A 732 -6.13 5.68 -0.96
C ALA A 732 -5.33 6.30 0.20
N ASN A 733 -4.49 5.51 0.88
CA ASN A 733 -3.59 6.02 1.92
C ASN A 733 -2.55 6.98 1.33
N TRP A 734 -1.98 6.67 0.15
CA TRP A 734 -1.07 7.56 -0.57
C TRP A 734 -1.71 8.91 -0.91
N HIS A 735 -2.96 8.89 -1.39
CA HIS A 735 -3.72 10.10 -1.63
C HIS A 735 -3.93 10.90 -0.34
N SER A 736 -4.28 10.25 0.78
CA SER A 736 -4.45 10.91 2.08
C SER A 736 -3.13 11.44 2.67
N ILE A 737 -1.98 10.87 2.32
CA ILE A 737 -0.66 11.38 2.73
C ILE A 737 -0.36 12.71 2.01
N HIS A 738 -0.68 12.83 0.73
CA HIS A 738 -0.39 14.02 -0.09
C HIS A 738 -1.49 15.09 -0.02
N ASN A 739 -2.73 14.67 0.22
CA ASN A 739 -3.91 15.53 0.37
C ASN A 739 -4.57 15.29 1.74
N PRO A 740 -3.87 15.60 2.84
CA PRO A 740 -4.35 15.29 4.18
C PRO A 740 -5.55 16.13 4.59
N ILE A 741 -6.54 15.48 5.23
CA ILE A 741 -7.55 16.18 6.03
C ILE A 741 -6.91 16.50 7.37
N THR A 742 -6.66 17.78 7.61
CA THR A 742 -6.02 18.25 8.85
C THR A 742 -6.97 18.18 10.05
N GLU A 743 -6.40 18.18 11.26
CA GLU A 743 -7.18 18.24 12.50
C GLU A 743 -8.07 19.48 12.57
N GLN A 744 -7.58 20.63 12.07
CA GLN A 744 -8.36 21.86 11.98
C GLN A 744 -9.57 21.70 11.06
N MET A 745 -9.40 21.11 9.87
CA MET A 745 -10.49 20.89 8.92
C MET A 745 -11.59 19.99 9.51
N ILE A 746 -11.20 18.88 10.15
CA ILE A 746 -12.18 17.91 10.68
C ILE A 746 -12.84 18.36 12.00
N SER A 747 -12.23 19.30 12.75
CA SER A 747 -12.80 19.85 13.99
C SER A 747 -13.65 21.11 13.78
N THR A 748 -13.35 21.92 12.75
CA THR A 748 -14.04 23.20 12.53
C THR A 748 -15.01 23.17 11.34
N GLY A 749 -14.74 22.32 10.34
CA GLY A 749 -15.43 22.40 9.04
C GLY A 749 -14.99 23.59 8.18
N GLU A 750 -14.00 24.37 8.61
CA GLU A 750 -13.42 25.49 7.87
C GLU A 750 -12.23 25.03 7.01
N ASN A 751 -11.81 25.87 6.04
CA ASN A 751 -10.73 25.57 5.09
C ASN A 751 -10.96 24.31 4.23
N ILE A 752 -12.21 23.91 4.03
CA ILE A 752 -12.60 22.82 3.13
C ILE A 752 -12.97 23.45 1.77
N ALA A 753 -12.22 23.11 0.71
CA ALA A 753 -12.53 23.55 -0.65
C ALA A 753 -13.89 23.00 -1.09
N GLN A 754 -14.70 23.77 -1.82
CA GLN A 754 -16.02 23.31 -2.27
C GLN A 754 -15.96 22.25 -3.38
N GLU A 755 -14.79 22.04 -3.99
CA GLU A 755 -14.59 21.10 -5.09
C GLU A 755 -13.31 20.28 -4.88
N VAL A 756 -13.40 18.95 -5.11
CA VAL A 756 -12.19 18.10 -5.24
C VAL A 756 -11.70 18.22 -6.67
N VAL A 757 -10.59 18.93 -6.85
CA VAL A 757 -9.92 18.93 -8.15
C VAL A 757 -8.88 17.84 -8.15
N THR A 758 -9.00 16.87 -9.06
CA THR A 758 -7.92 15.94 -9.33
C THR A 758 -6.78 16.74 -9.98
N GLU A 759 -5.66 16.87 -9.27
CA GLU A 759 -4.44 17.42 -9.84
C GLU A 759 -3.89 16.45 -10.90
N ASP A 760 -4.33 16.61 -12.14
CA ASP A 760 -3.86 15.79 -13.25
C ASP A 760 -2.75 16.54 -13.99
N VAL A 761 -1.52 16.10 -13.75
CA VAL A 761 -0.34 16.64 -14.44
C VAL A 761 -0.08 15.85 -15.71
N TYR A 762 0.10 16.59 -16.78
CA TYR A 762 0.34 16.13 -18.14
C TYR A 762 1.79 15.62 -18.29
N TYR A 763 1.92 14.38 -18.78
CA TYR A 763 3.14 13.62 -19.14
C TYR A 763 4.21 13.36 -18.06
N ASN A 764 4.85 12.19 -18.20
CA ASN A 764 5.92 11.60 -17.38
C ASN A 764 6.61 12.56 -16.40
N ARG A 765 6.27 12.45 -15.11
CA ARG A 765 7.08 13.06 -14.05
C ARG A 765 8.30 12.20 -13.73
N SER A 766 9.46 12.83 -13.71
CA SER A 766 10.59 12.45 -12.86
C SER A 766 10.26 12.72 -11.39
N ASN A 767 10.92 12.01 -10.49
CA ASN A 767 10.52 11.78 -9.09
C ASN A 767 10.58 12.96 -8.14
N GLU A 768 11.01 14.13 -8.59
CA GLU A 768 11.24 15.27 -7.72
C GLU A 768 9.94 16.07 -7.52
N GLN A 769 9.69 16.56 -6.29
CA GLN A 769 8.68 17.59 -6.06
C GLN A 769 8.93 18.77 -7.01
N THR A 770 8.04 18.98 -7.96
CA THR A 770 8.16 20.06 -8.94
C THR A 770 7.98 21.39 -8.22
N SER A 771 8.89 22.33 -8.42
CA SER A 771 8.83 23.69 -7.90
C SER A 771 7.74 24.58 -8.55
N THR A 772 7.02 24.03 -9.55
CA THR A 772 6.05 24.74 -10.42
C THR A 772 4.56 24.50 -10.06
N GLN A 773 4.21 24.23 -8.81
CA GLN A 773 2.81 23.96 -8.41
C GLN A 773 1.90 25.17 -8.60
N GLY A 774 2.35 26.38 -8.21
CA GLY A 774 1.53 27.59 -8.31
C GLY A 774 1.14 27.89 -9.76
N LEU A 775 2.09 27.69 -10.68
CA LEU A 775 1.87 27.80 -12.13
C LEU A 775 0.74 26.89 -12.61
N ARG A 776 0.80 25.61 -12.25
CA ARG A 776 -0.18 24.60 -12.70
C ARG A 776 -1.56 24.85 -12.12
N ASP A 777 -1.62 25.21 -10.84
CA ASP A 777 -2.87 25.55 -10.18
C ASP A 777 -3.52 26.76 -10.88
N PHE A 778 -2.73 27.78 -11.22
CA PHE A 778 -3.24 28.92 -11.98
C PHE A 778 -3.78 28.53 -13.36
N HIS A 779 -3.03 27.74 -14.14
CA HIS A 779 -3.46 27.29 -15.48
C HIS A 779 -4.71 26.41 -15.41
N ASN A 780 -4.76 25.47 -14.47
CA ASN A 780 -5.80 24.45 -14.39
C ASN A 780 -7.05 24.92 -13.64
N LEU A 781 -6.88 25.51 -12.45
CA LEU A 781 -7.97 25.88 -11.53
C LEU A 781 -8.59 27.23 -11.85
N TYR A 782 -7.83 28.15 -12.46
CA TYR A 782 -8.33 29.47 -12.82
C TYR A 782 -8.53 29.61 -14.33
N VAL A 783 -7.45 29.57 -15.13
CA VAL A 783 -7.52 29.91 -16.56
C VAL A 783 -8.45 28.96 -17.33
N LYS A 784 -8.16 27.66 -17.35
CA LYS A 784 -8.99 26.68 -18.07
C LYS A 784 -10.41 26.61 -17.52
N LYS A 785 -10.59 26.67 -16.18
CA LYS A 785 -11.91 26.63 -15.52
C LYS A 785 -12.77 27.80 -15.97
N LYS A 786 -12.26 29.04 -15.89
CA LYS A 786 -12.97 30.25 -16.34
C LYS A 786 -13.25 30.23 -17.84
N LEU A 787 -12.27 29.79 -18.65
CA LEU A 787 -12.43 29.73 -20.10
C LEU A 787 -13.55 28.78 -20.52
N ILE A 788 -13.54 27.54 -20.03
CA ILE A 788 -14.54 26.52 -20.39
C ILE A 788 -15.91 26.88 -19.85
N ILE A 789 -16.01 27.23 -18.55
CA ILE A 789 -17.30 27.57 -17.93
C ILE A 789 -17.88 28.84 -18.54
N GLY A 790 -17.05 29.85 -18.81
CA GLY A 790 -17.51 31.14 -19.33
C GLY A 790 -18.19 31.06 -20.69
N VAL A 791 -17.73 30.17 -21.59
CA VAL A 791 -18.29 30.04 -22.95
C VAL A 791 -19.42 29.01 -23.07
N THR A 792 -19.67 28.23 -22.01
CA THR A 792 -20.57 27.07 -22.04
C THR A 792 -21.93 27.40 -21.43
N ASN A 793 -23.00 26.88 -22.02
CA ASN A 793 -24.31 26.78 -21.39
C ASN A 793 -24.61 25.34 -20.96
N PRO A 794 -25.44 25.12 -19.93
CA PRO A 794 -25.87 23.78 -19.56
C PRO A 794 -26.47 23.04 -20.76
N GLN A 795 -26.14 21.75 -20.90
CA GLN A 795 -26.51 20.86 -22.01
C GLN A 795 -25.77 21.07 -23.33
N ASP A 796 -24.83 22.02 -23.42
CA ASP A 796 -23.98 22.16 -24.60
C ASP A 796 -23.12 20.90 -24.82
N ILE A 797 -22.63 20.74 -26.06
CA ILE A 797 -21.72 19.65 -26.44
C ILE A 797 -20.36 20.21 -26.89
N LEU A 798 -19.29 19.50 -26.53
CA LEU A 798 -17.90 19.94 -26.74
C LEU A 798 -17.08 18.90 -27.50
N ILE A 799 -16.24 19.37 -28.43
CA ILE A 799 -15.14 18.58 -29.00
C ILE A 799 -13.80 19.12 -28.50
N ASP A 800 -12.90 18.23 -28.06
CA ASP A 800 -11.53 18.56 -27.72
C ASP A 800 -10.55 17.88 -28.67
N TYR A 801 -9.74 18.69 -29.37
CA TYR A 801 -8.83 18.23 -30.42
C TYR A 801 -7.50 17.65 -29.92
N ALA A 802 -7.22 17.75 -28.61
CA ALA A 802 -5.98 17.25 -28.01
C ALA A 802 -6.26 16.85 -26.55
N VAL A 803 -7.19 15.92 -26.36
CA VAL A 803 -7.84 15.65 -25.08
C VAL A 803 -6.90 15.04 -24.03
N GLY A 804 -5.79 14.44 -24.48
CA GLY A 804 -4.86 13.69 -23.64
C GLY A 804 -5.56 12.63 -22.81
N LYS A 805 -5.18 12.53 -21.54
CA LYS A 805 -5.80 11.60 -20.58
C LYS A 805 -7.16 12.08 -20.05
N GLY A 806 -7.79 13.10 -20.63
CA GLY A 806 -9.05 13.68 -20.14
C GLY A 806 -8.87 14.61 -18.94
N GLY A 807 -7.80 15.43 -18.94
CA GLY A 807 -7.46 16.35 -17.82
C GLY A 807 -8.55 17.37 -17.48
N ASP A 808 -9.42 17.71 -18.43
CA ASP A 808 -10.46 18.72 -18.27
C ASP A 808 -11.84 18.15 -17.88
N LEU A 809 -11.92 16.84 -17.57
CA LEU A 809 -13.16 16.14 -17.20
C LEU A 809 -13.96 16.80 -16.07
N SER A 810 -13.29 17.22 -14.99
CA SER A 810 -13.95 17.92 -13.88
C SER A 810 -14.56 19.26 -14.32
N LYS A 811 -13.90 19.96 -15.25
CA LYS A 811 -14.39 21.24 -15.80
C LYS A 811 -15.59 21.02 -16.69
N TRP A 812 -15.61 19.93 -17.47
CA TRP A 812 -16.76 19.54 -18.28
C TRP A 812 -17.98 19.20 -17.43
N THR A 813 -17.78 18.48 -16.31
CA THR A 813 -18.85 18.21 -15.33
C THR A 813 -19.37 19.51 -14.71
N ASN A 814 -18.48 20.39 -14.25
CA ASN A 814 -18.87 21.66 -13.64
C ASN A 814 -19.55 22.63 -14.63
N ALA A 815 -19.25 22.51 -15.92
CA ALA A 815 -19.93 23.27 -16.97
C ALA A 815 -21.29 22.68 -17.39
N TYR A 816 -21.72 21.57 -16.78
CA TYR A 816 -22.98 20.88 -17.08
C TYR A 816 -23.15 20.52 -18.57
N LEU A 817 -22.06 20.11 -19.21
CA LEU A 817 -22.10 19.62 -20.59
C LEU A 817 -22.96 18.35 -20.68
N SER A 818 -23.63 18.14 -21.82
CA SER A 818 -24.38 16.91 -22.06
C SER A 818 -23.50 15.82 -22.69
N PHE A 819 -22.59 16.22 -23.58
CA PHE A 819 -21.73 15.30 -24.32
C PHE A 819 -20.35 15.91 -24.66
N VAL A 820 -19.29 15.09 -24.53
CA VAL A 820 -17.91 15.44 -24.90
C VAL A 820 -17.32 14.43 -25.87
N PHE A 821 -16.70 14.92 -26.94
CA PHE A 821 -15.94 14.11 -27.88
C PHE A 821 -14.46 14.48 -27.84
N GLY A 822 -13.61 13.55 -27.39
CA GLY A 822 -12.17 13.78 -27.24
C GLY A 822 -11.34 13.04 -28.28
N VAL A 823 -10.40 13.75 -28.91
CA VAL A 823 -9.43 13.18 -29.87
C VAL A 823 -8.02 13.37 -29.32
N ASP A 824 -7.19 12.33 -29.34
CA ASP A 824 -5.76 12.44 -29.05
C ASP A 824 -4.94 11.52 -29.94
N VAL A 825 -3.72 11.94 -30.28
CA VAL A 825 -2.83 11.18 -31.17
C VAL A 825 -2.27 9.93 -30.49
N PHE A 826 -2.09 9.95 -29.17
CA PHE A 826 -1.49 8.84 -28.43
C PHE A 826 -2.56 7.88 -27.89
N LYS A 827 -2.49 6.63 -28.35
CA LYS A 827 -3.41 5.57 -27.90
C LYS A 827 -3.40 5.35 -26.38
N ASP A 828 -2.23 5.48 -25.73
CA ASP A 828 -2.12 5.32 -24.28
C ASP A 828 -2.93 6.37 -23.51
N ASN A 829 -2.96 7.62 -24.00
CA ASN A 829 -3.75 8.68 -23.39
C ASN A 829 -5.24 8.34 -23.33
N ILE A 830 -5.74 7.58 -24.31
CA ILE A 830 -7.15 7.20 -24.39
C ILE A 830 -7.42 5.87 -23.64
N GLN A 831 -6.62 4.84 -23.94
CA GLN A 831 -6.96 3.44 -23.62
C GLN A 831 -6.21 2.85 -22.41
N ASN A 832 -5.32 3.61 -21.75
CA ASN A 832 -4.61 3.11 -20.58
C ASN A 832 -5.59 2.65 -19.49
N ARG A 833 -5.37 1.44 -18.96
CA ARG A 833 -6.26 0.76 -18.02
C ARG A 833 -6.33 1.42 -16.64
N LEU A 834 -5.29 2.18 -16.29
CA LEU A 834 -5.13 2.83 -15.00
C LEU A 834 -5.43 4.32 -15.08
N ASP A 835 -4.95 5.05 -16.09
CA ASP A 835 -5.06 6.51 -16.10
C ASP A 835 -5.48 7.12 -17.46
N GLY A 836 -5.89 6.30 -18.44
CA GLY A 836 -6.38 6.79 -19.72
C GLY A 836 -7.72 7.50 -19.59
N ALA A 837 -8.07 8.33 -20.59
CA ALA A 837 -9.29 9.11 -20.64
C ALA A 837 -10.55 8.25 -20.40
N CYS A 838 -10.65 7.07 -21.02
CA CYS A 838 -11.76 6.15 -20.80
C CYS A 838 -11.83 5.65 -19.35
N ALA A 839 -10.70 5.28 -18.75
CA ALA A 839 -10.65 4.79 -17.37
C ALA A 839 -11.02 5.88 -16.36
N ARG A 840 -10.56 7.12 -16.58
CA ARG A 840 -10.89 8.28 -15.75
C ARG A 840 -12.37 8.67 -15.88
N TYR A 841 -12.89 8.70 -17.10
CA TYR A 841 -14.32 8.92 -17.36
C TYR A 841 -15.21 7.89 -16.67
N LEU A 842 -14.93 6.58 -16.81
CA LEU A 842 -15.74 5.55 -16.17
C LEU A 842 -15.76 5.67 -14.64
N ARG A 843 -14.64 6.06 -14.00
CA ARG A 843 -14.60 6.32 -12.56
C ARG A 843 -15.42 7.55 -12.17
N ALA A 844 -15.28 8.64 -12.92
CA ALA A 844 -16.02 9.87 -12.67
C ALA A 844 -17.53 9.62 -12.80
N LYS A 845 -17.96 9.00 -13.90
CA LYS A 845 -19.37 8.66 -14.17
C LYS A 845 -19.95 7.69 -13.14
N ARG A 846 -19.13 6.80 -12.57
CA ARG A 846 -19.52 5.91 -11.45
C ARG A 846 -19.78 6.70 -10.16
N LYS A 847 -18.96 7.71 -9.87
CA LYS A 847 -19.06 8.53 -8.66
C LYS A 847 -20.21 9.54 -8.77
N ASP A 848 -20.30 10.20 -9.91
CA ASP A 848 -21.22 11.29 -10.20
C ASP A 848 -21.95 11.04 -11.52
N LYS A 849 -23.27 10.84 -11.41
CA LYS A 849 -24.15 10.57 -12.56
C LYS A 849 -24.31 11.78 -13.48
N GLU A 850 -24.04 13.00 -12.99
CA GLU A 850 -24.09 14.24 -13.76
C GLU A 850 -22.82 14.49 -14.60
N THR A 851 -21.78 13.67 -14.45
CA THR A 851 -20.62 13.68 -15.36
C THR A 851 -21.13 13.58 -16.82
N PRO A 852 -20.73 14.46 -17.76
CA PRO A 852 -21.21 14.43 -19.14
C PRO A 852 -20.96 13.07 -19.78
N ASP A 853 -21.81 12.64 -20.71
CA ASP A 853 -21.48 11.47 -21.51
C ASP A 853 -20.26 11.79 -22.39
N ALA A 854 -19.32 10.86 -22.53
CA ALA A 854 -18.10 11.12 -23.29
C ALA A 854 -17.68 9.94 -24.16
N LEU A 855 -17.18 10.25 -25.35
CA LEU A 855 -16.53 9.32 -26.26
C LEU A 855 -15.13 9.83 -26.59
N PHE A 856 -14.17 8.91 -26.60
CA PHE A 856 -12.76 9.21 -26.80
C PHE A 856 -12.21 8.32 -27.90
N VAL A 857 -11.44 8.88 -28.83
CA VAL A 857 -10.88 8.17 -29.99
C VAL A 857 -9.41 8.51 -30.19
N THR A 858 -8.66 7.57 -30.77
CA THR A 858 -7.26 7.83 -31.16
C THR A 858 -7.20 8.41 -32.57
N GLY A 859 -6.72 9.65 -32.71
CA GLY A 859 -6.67 10.34 -34.00
C GLY A 859 -5.72 11.54 -34.05
N ASN A 860 -5.27 11.89 -35.25
CA ASN A 860 -4.44 13.06 -35.50
C ASN A 860 -5.29 14.23 -36.04
N SER A 861 -5.52 15.22 -35.18
CA SER A 861 -6.32 16.43 -35.49
C SER A 861 -5.71 17.34 -36.55
N SER A 862 -4.46 17.10 -36.98
CA SER A 862 -3.82 17.75 -38.14
C SER A 862 -4.37 17.28 -39.50
N LEU A 863 -5.18 16.21 -39.48
CA LEU A 863 -5.84 15.65 -40.66
C LEU A 863 -7.35 15.78 -40.50
N ASN A 864 -8.09 15.78 -41.61
CA ASN A 864 -9.53 16.01 -41.57
C ASN A 864 -10.32 14.93 -40.79
N ILE A 865 -11.10 15.38 -39.80
CA ILE A 865 -11.92 14.56 -38.90
C ILE A 865 -13.20 14.09 -39.58
N ARG A 866 -13.93 15.01 -40.25
CA ARG A 866 -15.21 14.67 -40.89
C ARG A 866 -15.07 13.67 -42.05
N SER A 867 -13.95 13.68 -42.76
CA SER A 867 -13.66 12.72 -43.83
C SER A 867 -13.08 11.41 -43.30
N GLY A 868 -12.84 11.29 -41.99
CA GLY A 868 -12.23 10.11 -41.36
C GLY A 868 -10.72 9.95 -41.62
N LYS A 869 -10.03 10.93 -42.21
CA LYS A 869 -8.58 10.87 -42.47
C LYS A 869 -7.74 10.98 -41.19
N ALA A 870 -8.30 11.59 -40.15
CA ALA A 870 -7.68 11.73 -38.84
C ALA A 870 -7.43 10.41 -38.11
N PHE A 871 -8.15 9.33 -38.45
CA PHE A 871 -8.18 8.12 -37.65
C PHE A 871 -7.46 6.96 -38.33
N GLY A 872 -6.62 6.26 -37.55
CA GLY A 872 -5.86 5.11 -38.04
C GLY A 872 -6.65 3.79 -38.05
N THR A 873 -7.63 3.62 -37.16
CA THR A 873 -8.41 2.38 -37.04
C THR A 873 -9.82 2.54 -37.62
N GLU A 874 -10.40 1.46 -38.15
CA GLU A 874 -11.80 1.47 -38.64
C GLU A 874 -12.78 1.77 -37.52
N LYS A 875 -12.51 1.27 -36.30
CA LYS A 875 -13.37 1.49 -35.14
C LYS A 875 -13.45 2.96 -34.72
N ASP A 876 -12.31 3.65 -34.67
CA ASP A 876 -12.29 5.10 -34.37
C ASP A 876 -13.05 5.91 -35.44
N LYS A 877 -12.97 5.48 -36.72
CA LYS A 877 -13.74 6.07 -37.82
C LYS A 877 -15.24 5.83 -37.67
N GLU A 878 -15.65 4.62 -37.34
CA GLU A 878 -17.06 4.26 -37.13
C GLU A 878 -17.68 5.06 -35.98
N ILE A 879 -16.98 5.16 -34.84
CA ILE A 879 -17.43 5.97 -33.69
C ILE A 879 -17.59 7.43 -34.10
N THR A 880 -16.59 7.99 -34.80
CA THR A 880 -16.64 9.39 -35.23
C THR A 880 -17.76 9.63 -36.24
N ASN A 881 -17.91 8.75 -37.23
CA ASN A 881 -18.99 8.81 -38.21
C ASN A 881 -20.36 8.75 -37.52
N ALA A 882 -20.54 7.87 -36.55
CA ALA A 882 -21.76 7.77 -35.76
C ALA A 882 -22.06 9.08 -35.02
N VAL A 883 -21.07 9.71 -34.36
CA VAL A 883 -21.24 11.02 -33.68
C VAL A 883 -21.74 12.11 -34.64
N PHE A 884 -21.27 12.12 -35.89
CA PHE A 884 -21.73 13.04 -36.93
C PHE A 884 -22.97 12.58 -37.70
N GLY A 885 -23.53 11.40 -37.40
CA GLY A 885 -24.75 10.87 -38.03
C GLY A 885 -24.52 10.26 -39.42
N VAL A 886 -23.34 9.70 -39.66
CA VAL A 886 -22.92 9.05 -40.90
C VAL A 886 -22.76 7.54 -40.68
N GLY A 887 -23.22 6.72 -41.63
CA GLY A 887 -23.17 5.25 -41.54
C GLY A 887 -24.43 4.63 -40.92
N PRO A 888 -24.53 3.30 -40.84
CA PRO A 888 -25.71 2.62 -40.31
C PRO A 888 -25.84 2.81 -38.78
N LYS A 889 -27.05 3.16 -38.31
CA LYS A 889 -27.36 3.25 -36.88
C LYS A 889 -27.72 1.86 -36.32
N ASP A 890 -26.70 1.02 -36.12
CA ASP A 890 -26.84 -0.34 -35.56
C ASP A 890 -26.15 -0.48 -34.19
N GLU A 891 -26.93 -0.82 -33.17
CA GLU A 891 -26.45 -0.99 -31.79
C GLU A 891 -25.45 -2.15 -31.64
N ARG A 892 -25.60 -3.23 -32.42
CA ARG A 892 -24.68 -4.39 -32.32
C ARG A 892 -23.30 -4.08 -32.88
N ALA A 893 -23.24 -3.25 -33.91
CA ALA A 893 -21.97 -2.85 -34.55
C ALA A 893 -21.29 -1.71 -33.77
N LEU A 894 -22.05 -0.69 -33.36
CA LEU A 894 -21.52 0.51 -32.73
C LEU A 894 -21.30 0.37 -31.21
N GLY A 895 -22.05 -0.52 -30.55
CA GLY A 895 -22.16 -0.56 -29.09
C GLY A 895 -23.17 0.47 -28.56
N HIS A 896 -23.81 0.15 -27.42
CA HIS A 896 -24.92 0.95 -26.88
C HIS A 896 -24.52 2.40 -26.55
N GLY A 897 -23.31 2.62 -26.02
CA GLY A 897 -22.80 3.95 -25.69
C GLY A 897 -22.66 4.84 -26.93
N VAL A 898 -22.14 4.30 -28.03
CA VAL A 898 -22.02 5.04 -29.30
C VAL A 898 -23.40 5.21 -29.97
N TYR A 899 -24.23 4.17 -29.95
CA TYR A 899 -25.59 4.19 -30.49
C TYR A 899 -26.45 5.30 -29.87
N LYS A 900 -26.35 5.48 -28.55
CA LYS A 900 -27.05 6.54 -27.80
C LYS A 900 -26.73 7.94 -28.33
N HIS A 901 -25.50 8.17 -28.79
CA HIS A 901 -25.01 9.47 -29.25
C HIS A 901 -24.90 9.57 -30.79
N TYR A 902 -25.56 8.66 -31.52
CA TYR A 902 -25.59 8.73 -32.97
C TYR A 902 -26.24 10.04 -33.44
N GLY A 903 -25.51 10.81 -34.25
CA GLY A 903 -25.95 12.09 -34.80
C GLY A 903 -25.96 13.26 -33.82
N VAL A 904 -25.42 13.09 -32.60
CA VAL A 904 -25.43 14.15 -31.57
C VAL A 904 -24.76 15.45 -32.04
N ALA A 905 -23.75 15.34 -32.90
CA ALA A 905 -22.99 16.47 -33.44
C ALA A 905 -23.20 16.68 -34.95
N GLN A 906 -24.32 16.20 -35.52
CA GLN A 906 -24.59 16.34 -36.96
C GLN A 906 -24.47 17.79 -37.46
N THR A 907 -24.99 18.74 -36.68
CA THR A 907 -24.94 20.19 -36.95
C THR A 907 -23.67 20.88 -36.44
N GLY A 908 -22.75 20.12 -35.83
CA GLY A 908 -21.53 20.61 -35.19
C GLY A 908 -21.65 20.80 -33.67
N PHE A 909 -20.50 20.95 -33.03
CA PHE A 909 -20.35 21.17 -31.59
C PHE A 909 -20.59 22.63 -31.21
N HIS A 910 -21.07 22.84 -29.98
CA HIS A 910 -21.26 24.18 -29.41
C HIS A 910 -19.91 24.81 -29.07
N ILE A 911 -18.99 23.99 -28.55
CA ILE A 911 -17.63 24.39 -28.20
C ILE A 911 -16.62 23.47 -28.88
N SER A 912 -15.61 24.09 -29.48
CA SER A 912 -14.41 23.46 -30.03
C SER A 912 -13.21 23.89 -29.18
N SER A 913 -12.56 22.95 -28.51
CA SER A 913 -11.48 23.22 -27.54
C SER A 913 -10.13 22.69 -28.01
N VAL A 914 -9.07 23.48 -27.79
CA VAL A 914 -7.67 23.08 -27.94
C VAL A 914 -6.81 23.74 -26.86
N GLN A 915 -6.50 23.02 -25.78
CA GLN A 915 -5.75 23.57 -24.65
C GLN A 915 -4.28 23.17 -24.70
N PHE A 916 -3.36 24.14 -24.70
CA PHE A 916 -1.91 23.93 -24.76
C PHE A 916 -1.44 23.01 -25.89
N ALA A 917 -2.12 23.05 -27.04
CA ALA A 917 -1.78 22.22 -28.20
C ALA A 917 -1.91 22.96 -29.55
N PHE A 918 -2.44 24.20 -29.56
CA PHE A 918 -2.67 24.93 -30.82
C PHE A 918 -1.37 25.21 -31.58
N HIS A 919 -0.26 25.42 -30.86
CA HIS A 919 1.07 25.65 -31.43
C HIS A 919 1.59 24.46 -32.27
N TYR A 920 1.16 23.21 -32.02
CA TYR A 920 1.61 22.08 -32.82
C TYR A 920 1.12 22.13 -34.28
N PHE A 921 0.03 22.86 -34.55
CA PHE A 921 -0.52 22.97 -35.90
C PHE A 921 0.16 24.06 -36.75
N PHE A 922 1.07 24.85 -36.17
CA PHE A 922 1.84 25.90 -36.85
C PHE A 922 3.14 25.39 -37.49
N GLU A 923 3.32 24.07 -37.58
CA GLU A 923 4.46 23.44 -38.27
C GLU A 923 4.55 23.83 -39.75
N SER A 924 3.42 23.79 -40.45
CA SER A 924 3.35 24.12 -41.87
C SER A 924 1.99 24.71 -42.22
N LYS A 925 1.93 25.51 -43.30
CA LYS A 925 0.67 26.07 -43.81
C LYS A 925 -0.37 24.98 -44.04
N LYS A 926 0.05 23.84 -44.60
CA LYS A 926 -0.82 22.69 -44.85
C LYS A 926 -1.44 22.13 -43.56
N THR A 927 -0.62 21.91 -42.53
CA THR A 927 -1.07 21.41 -41.22
C THR A 927 -2.08 22.38 -40.60
N LEU A 928 -1.77 23.68 -40.61
CA LEU A 928 -2.64 24.73 -40.08
C LEU A 928 -3.99 24.75 -40.79
N HIS A 929 -4.00 24.77 -42.12
CA HIS A 929 -5.23 24.85 -42.91
C HIS A 929 -6.10 23.59 -42.78
N GLU A 930 -5.52 22.40 -42.67
CA GLU A 930 -6.28 21.17 -42.39
C GLU A 930 -6.89 21.18 -40.98
N PHE A 931 -6.16 21.68 -39.98
CA PHE A 931 -6.70 21.86 -38.64
C PHE A 931 -7.83 22.91 -38.61
N LEU A 932 -7.65 24.07 -39.25
CA LEU A 932 -8.70 25.10 -39.32
C LEU A 932 -9.94 24.62 -40.09
N LYS A 933 -9.75 23.75 -41.09
CA LYS A 933 -10.85 23.04 -41.75
C LYS A 933 -11.63 22.17 -40.76
N ASN A 934 -10.96 21.43 -39.88
CA ASN A 934 -11.63 20.71 -38.79
C ASN A 934 -12.41 21.66 -37.87
N VAL A 935 -11.80 22.75 -37.41
CA VAL A 935 -12.47 23.74 -36.56
C VAL A 935 -13.72 24.29 -37.23
N ALA A 936 -13.65 24.64 -38.52
CA ALA A 936 -14.78 25.14 -39.28
C ALA A 936 -15.88 24.08 -39.52
N GLU A 937 -15.52 22.82 -39.79
CA GLU A 937 -16.48 21.76 -40.09
C GLU A 937 -17.12 21.15 -38.85
N CYS A 938 -16.40 21.13 -37.73
CA CYS A 938 -16.87 20.54 -36.48
C CYS A 938 -17.60 21.55 -35.60
N THR A 939 -17.41 22.86 -35.75
CA THR A 939 -18.10 23.89 -34.94
C THR A 939 -19.41 24.32 -35.60
N ARG A 940 -20.51 24.41 -34.84
CA ARG A 940 -21.80 24.91 -35.34
C ARG A 940 -21.83 26.43 -35.46
N ILE A 941 -22.78 27.00 -36.20
CA ILE A 941 -23.01 28.46 -36.21
C ILE A 941 -23.39 28.93 -34.80
N ASN A 942 -22.83 30.06 -34.38
CA ASN A 942 -22.86 30.60 -33.02
C ASN A 942 -22.13 29.75 -31.97
N GLY A 943 -21.39 28.71 -32.39
CA GLY A 943 -20.46 27.99 -31.52
C GLY A 943 -19.15 28.76 -31.31
N TYR A 944 -18.39 28.33 -30.30
CA TYR A 944 -17.12 28.94 -29.92
C TYR A 944 -15.94 28.02 -30.19
N PHE A 945 -14.84 28.60 -30.64
CA PHE A 945 -13.53 27.97 -30.67
C PHE A 945 -12.65 28.61 -29.60
N ILE A 946 -12.18 27.80 -28.66
CA ILE A 946 -11.39 28.24 -27.51
C ILE A 946 -10.06 27.52 -27.43
N GLY A 947 -9.05 28.20 -26.89
CA GLY A 947 -7.78 27.56 -26.62
C GLY A 947 -6.79 28.41 -25.84
N THR A 948 -5.66 27.79 -25.54
CA THR A 948 -4.54 28.38 -24.80
C THR A 948 -3.22 27.94 -25.44
N CYS A 949 -2.28 28.87 -25.60
CA CYS A 949 -0.91 28.59 -26.05
C CYS A 949 0.01 29.79 -25.77
N TYR A 950 1.30 29.64 -26.05
CA TYR A 950 2.23 30.77 -26.04
C TYR A 950 1.85 31.83 -27.07
N ASP A 951 2.05 33.09 -26.69
CA ASP A 951 1.99 34.23 -27.59
C ASP A 951 3.29 34.32 -28.40
N GLY A 952 3.20 34.05 -29.71
CA GLY A 952 4.38 33.95 -30.58
C GLY A 952 5.19 35.24 -30.67
N LYS A 953 4.54 36.41 -30.65
CA LYS A 953 5.24 37.71 -30.66
C LYS A 953 6.02 37.93 -29.37
N THR A 954 5.44 37.61 -28.23
CA THR A 954 6.09 37.71 -26.92
C THR A 954 7.33 36.81 -26.86
N VAL A 955 7.19 35.54 -27.28
CA VAL A 955 8.31 34.58 -27.32
C VAL A 955 9.37 34.97 -28.36
N PHE A 956 8.96 35.45 -29.54
CA PHE A 956 9.88 35.93 -30.58
C PHE A 956 10.72 37.09 -30.07
N ASN A 957 10.09 38.08 -29.42
CA ASN A 957 10.79 39.22 -28.83
C ASN A 957 11.74 38.80 -27.72
N LEU A 958 11.36 37.82 -26.90
CA LEU A 958 12.21 37.25 -25.85
C LEU A 958 13.46 36.57 -26.44
N LEU A 959 13.35 35.94 -27.61
CA LEU A 959 14.42 35.23 -28.31
C LEU A 959 15.15 36.07 -29.38
N LYS A 960 14.83 37.36 -29.49
CA LYS A 960 15.33 38.23 -30.58
C LYS A 960 16.85 38.34 -30.60
N ASP A 961 17.45 38.47 -29.43
CA ASP A 961 18.91 38.62 -29.26
C ASP A 961 19.66 37.28 -29.18
N LYS A 962 18.96 36.16 -29.39
CA LYS A 962 19.53 34.81 -29.37
C LYS A 962 19.84 34.29 -30.78
N GLN A 963 20.96 33.62 -30.93
CA GLN A 963 21.28 32.87 -32.15
C GLN A 963 20.50 31.55 -32.19
N LYS A 964 20.45 30.91 -33.37
CA LYS A 964 19.88 29.57 -33.50
C LYS A 964 20.64 28.58 -32.60
N GLU A 965 19.91 27.66 -31.98
CA GLU A 965 20.37 26.72 -30.94
C GLU A 965 20.71 27.33 -29.58
N GLU A 966 20.65 28.66 -29.43
CA GLU A 966 20.74 29.26 -28.10
C GLU A 966 19.42 29.18 -27.34
N SER A 967 19.53 29.12 -26.01
CA SER A 967 18.39 28.97 -25.12
C SER A 967 18.32 30.02 -24.02
N ILE A 968 17.12 30.17 -23.46
CA ILE A 968 16.87 30.90 -22.22
C ILE A 968 16.47 29.89 -21.18
N ILE A 969 17.20 29.86 -20.08
CA ILE A 969 17.03 28.92 -18.98
C ILE A 969 16.51 29.66 -17.76
N ILE A 970 15.43 29.18 -17.17
CA ILE A 970 14.90 29.66 -15.90
C ILE A 970 15.20 28.59 -14.84
N ILE A 971 15.93 29.01 -13.80
CA ILE A 971 16.34 28.17 -12.67
C ILE A 971 15.60 28.66 -11.43
N SER A 972 15.00 27.74 -10.67
CA SER A 972 14.41 27.99 -9.36
C SER A 972 15.01 27.00 -8.36
N GLU A 973 15.39 27.49 -7.18
CA GLU A 973 15.97 26.67 -6.09
C GLU A 973 17.15 25.77 -6.53
N GLY A 974 17.97 26.24 -7.47
CA GLY A 974 19.12 25.49 -8.02
C GLY A 974 18.77 24.42 -9.06
N ARG A 975 17.50 24.29 -9.44
CA ARG A 975 17.00 23.35 -10.47
C ARG A 975 16.49 24.09 -11.70
N LYS A 976 16.71 23.51 -12.88
CA LYS A 976 16.18 24.05 -14.15
C LYS A 976 14.69 23.72 -14.23
N ILE A 977 13.85 24.76 -14.23
CA ILE A 977 12.39 24.58 -14.26
C ILE A 977 11.78 24.76 -15.65
N PHE A 978 12.45 25.54 -16.49
CA PHE A 978 12.01 25.85 -17.84
C PHE A 978 13.21 26.20 -18.72
N GLU A 979 13.16 25.77 -19.97
CA GLU A 979 14.10 26.21 -20.99
C GLU A 979 13.41 26.31 -22.34
N ILE A 980 13.70 27.38 -23.07
CA ILE A 980 13.23 27.58 -24.43
C ILE A 980 14.42 27.78 -25.37
N VAL A 981 14.51 26.96 -26.41
CA VAL A 981 15.59 26.96 -27.41
C VAL A 981 15.06 27.50 -28.73
N LYS A 982 15.76 28.47 -29.32
CA LYS A 982 15.44 29.03 -30.64
C LYS A 982 15.93 28.09 -31.74
N LEU A 983 15.05 27.66 -32.66
CA LEU A 983 15.42 26.76 -33.77
C LEU A 983 15.22 27.38 -35.16
N TYR A 984 14.96 28.68 -35.23
CA TYR A 984 14.73 29.43 -36.47
C TYR A 984 15.78 30.54 -36.65
N ASP A 985 16.07 30.89 -37.91
CA ASP A 985 17.12 31.85 -38.31
C ASP A 985 16.54 33.24 -38.67
N GLN A 986 15.23 33.32 -38.87
CA GLN A 986 14.54 34.51 -39.32
C GLN A 986 14.62 35.65 -38.29
N THR A 987 14.89 36.86 -38.78
CA THR A 987 15.02 38.07 -37.95
C THR A 987 13.73 38.89 -37.84
N GLY A 988 12.71 38.56 -38.64
CA GLY A 988 11.39 39.17 -38.62
C GLY A 988 10.30 38.15 -38.29
N PHE A 989 9.18 38.64 -37.77
CA PHE A 989 7.98 37.83 -37.49
C PHE A 989 6.75 38.59 -38.01
N PRO A 990 6.45 38.51 -39.32
CA PRO A 990 5.39 39.29 -39.97
C PRO A 990 3.99 38.81 -39.59
N ASP A 991 2.96 39.64 -39.83
CA ASP A 991 1.55 39.36 -39.48
C ASP A 991 0.77 38.71 -40.64
N ASP A 992 1.44 37.80 -41.34
CA ASP A 992 0.96 37.07 -42.52
C ASP A 992 1.38 35.59 -42.48
N ASP A 993 1.18 34.88 -43.60
CA ASP A 993 1.44 33.44 -43.72
C ASP A 993 2.93 33.08 -43.63
N LEU A 994 3.85 34.05 -43.76
CA LEU A 994 5.28 33.86 -43.52
C LEU A 994 5.63 33.72 -42.03
N SER A 995 4.66 33.85 -41.12
CA SER A 995 4.83 33.59 -39.68
C SER A 995 4.70 32.12 -39.27
N VAL A 996 4.32 31.24 -40.20
CA VAL A 996 4.16 29.80 -39.95
C VAL A 996 5.51 29.08 -40.09
N GLY A 997 5.76 28.04 -39.28
CA GLY A 997 6.98 27.24 -39.36
C GLY A 997 8.18 27.77 -38.58
N TYR A 998 7.94 28.42 -37.43
CA TYR A 998 8.99 28.93 -36.52
C TYR A 998 9.16 27.98 -35.33
N PRO A 999 10.01 26.93 -35.42
CA PRO A 999 10.16 25.93 -34.37
C PRO A 999 10.90 26.48 -33.14
N ILE A 1000 10.48 26.03 -31.98
CA ILE A 1000 11.15 26.20 -30.69
C ILE A 1000 11.15 24.87 -29.94
N ASN A 1001 12.19 24.60 -29.14
CA ASN A 1001 12.15 23.48 -28.21
C ASN A 1001 11.88 24.01 -26.81
N VAL A 1002 10.83 23.50 -26.17
CA VAL A 1002 10.42 23.89 -24.83
C VAL A 1002 10.63 22.71 -23.88
N TYR A 1003 11.43 22.93 -22.84
CA TYR A 1003 11.54 22.04 -21.69
C TYR A 1003 10.77 22.63 -20.53
N GLN A 1004 9.98 21.80 -19.87
CA GLN A 1004 9.27 22.16 -18.65
C GLN A 1004 9.44 21.05 -17.61
N GLU A 1005 9.76 21.42 -16.37
CA GLU A 1005 10.01 20.50 -15.25
C GLU A 1005 8.93 19.44 -15.08
N SER A 1006 7.66 19.82 -15.28
CA SER A 1006 6.52 18.92 -15.14
C SER A 1006 6.47 17.78 -16.17
N ILE A 1007 7.07 17.98 -17.34
CA ILE A 1007 7.07 17.04 -18.48
C ILE A 1007 8.43 16.33 -18.58
N ASN A 1008 9.50 16.97 -18.08
CA ASN A 1008 10.88 16.48 -18.04
C ASN A 1008 11.42 15.99 -19.40
N GLN A 1009 10.98 16.61 -20.49
CA GLN A 1009 11.47 16.38 -21.85
C GLN A 1009 11.37 17.68 -22.66
N TYR A 1010 12.15 17.80 -23.73
CA TYR A 1010 11.96 18.85 -24.71
C TYR A 1010 10.83 18.46 -25.66
N LEU A 1011 9.88 19.37 -25.84
CA LEU A 1011 8.84 19.27 -26.84
C LEU A 1011 9.11 20.32 -27.92
N GLN A 1012 9.01 19.91 -29.18
CA GLN A 1012 9.10 20.84 -30.29
C GLN A 1012 7.73 21.50 -30.51
N GLU A 1013 7.68 22.81 -30.30
CA GLU A 1013 6.50 23.66 -30.50
C GLU A 1013 6.77 24.69 -31.60
N TYR A 1014 5.74 25.43 -32.05
CA TYR A 1014 5.88 26.47 -33.07
C TYR A 1014 5.28 27.79 -32.60
N LEU A 1015 5.89 28.92 -33.00
CA LEU A 1015 5.38 30.24 -32.64
C LEU A 1015 4.03 30.54 -33.32
N VAL A 1016 3.12 31.13 -32.55
CA VAL A 1016 1.76 31.48 -33.02
C VAL A 1016 1.62 33.00 -33.12
N ASN A 1017 1.51 33.53 -34.35
CA ASN A 1017 1.20 34.94 -34.55
C ASN A 1017 -0.32 35.17 -34.47
N PHE A 1018 -0.78 35.80 -33.39
CA PHE A 1018 -2.21 36.02 -33.17
C PHE A 1018 -2.86 37.02 -34.13
N ASP A 1019 -2.12 38.00 -34.66
CA ASP A 1019 -2.66 38.92 -35.66
C ASP A 1019 -2.95 38.19 -36.98
N TYR A 1020 -2.09 37.25 -37.35
CA TYR A 1020 -2.36 36.33 -38.46
C TYR A 1020 -3.52 35.37 -38.14
N VAL A 1021 -3.59 34.83 -36.90
CA VAL A 1021 -4.71 33.98 -36.45
C VAL A 1021 -6.05 34.71 -36.60
N VAL A 1022 -6.17 35.96 -36.19
CA VAL A 1022 -7.44 36.70 -36.33
C VAL A 1022 -7.85 36.79 -37.80
N ARG A 1023 -6.92 37.14 -38.70
CA ARG A 1023 -7.17 37.24 -40.14
C ARG A 1023 -7.61 35.91 -40.75
N ILE A 1024 -6.86 34.84 -40.51
CA ILE A 1024 -7.18 33.53 -41.10
C ILE A 1024 -8.48 32.95 -40.51
N MET A 1025 -8.79 33.20 -39.24
CA MET A 1025 -10.04 32.74 -38.64
C MET A 1025 -11.28 33.39 -39.31
N GLU A 1026 -11.18 34.64 -39.77
CA GLU A 1026 -12.24 35.32 -40.54
C GLU A 1026 -12.53 34.65 -41.88
N ASP A 1027 -11.49 34.17 -42.57
CA ASP A 1027 -11.61 33.39 -43.81
C ASP A 1027 -12.35 32.08 -43.56
N TYR A 1028 -12.15 31.47 -42.39
CA TYR A 1028 -12.83 30.25 -41.96
C TYR A 1028 -14.21 30.50 -41.31
N GLY A 1029 -14.70 31.75 -41.29
CA GLY A 1029 -16.05 32.11 -40.85
C GLY A 1029 -16.18 32.40 -39.35
N PHE A 1030 -15.07 32.70 -38.68
CA PHE A 1030 -15.01 33.03 -37.26
C PHE A 1030 -14.60 34.47 -37.04
N VAL A 1031 -15.04 35.07 -35.94
CA VAL A 1031 -14.61 36.40 -35.51
C VAL A 1031 -14.25 36.39 -34.02
N PRO A 1032 -13.34 37.23 -33.55
CA PRO A 1032 -13.12 37.43 -32.12
C PRO A 1032 -14.43 37.81 -31.42
N VAL A 1033 -14.65 37.30 -30.22
CA VAL A 1033 -15.85 37.66 -29.43
C VAL A 1033 -15.81 39.14 -29.04
N PHE A 1034 -16.96 39.82 -29.08
CA PHE A 1034 -17.02 41.22 -28.67
C PHE A 1034 -16.77 41.36 -27.17
N LYS A 1035 -16.04 42.41 -26.78
CA LYS A 1035 -15.68 42.67 -25.37
C LYS A 1035 -16.87 42.66 -24.40
N SER A 1036 -18.03 43.17 -24.81
CA SER A 1036 -19.25 43.14 -23.99
C SER A 1036 -19.77 41.73 -23.72
N GLU A 1037 -19.55 40.79 -24.64
CA GLU A 1037 -19.89 39.38 -24.50
C GLU A 1037 -18.84 38.67 -23.63
N CYS A 1038 -17.54 38.97 -23.79
CA CYS A 1038 -16.47 38.46 -22.91
C CYS A 1038 -16.70 38.81 -21.44
N ILE A 1039 -17.08 40.06 -21.14
CA ILE A 1039 -17.35 40.50 -19.76
C ILE A 1039 -18.51 39.69 -19.13
N LYS A 1040 -19.55 39.37 -19.93
CA LYS A 1040 -20.65 38.50 -19.47
C LYS A 1040 -20.20 37.06 -19.22
N MET A 1041 -19.21 36.58 -19.98
CA MET A 1041 -18.55 35.28 -19.79
C MET A 1041 -17.56 35.28 -18.62
N GLY A 1042 -17.37 36.42 -17.93
CA GLY A 1042 -16.41 36.53 -16.83
C GLY A 1042 -14.95 36.65 -17.27
N LEU A 1043 -14.70 37.09 -18.50
CA LEU A 1043 -13.37 37.23 -19.09
C LEU A 1043 -13.12 38.68 -19.56
N PRO A 1044 -11.87 39.19 -19.46
CA PRO A 1044 -11.59 40.60 -19.76
C PRO A 1044 -11.67 40.93 -21.27
N ASP A 1045 -11.22 40.01 -22.13
CA ASP A 1045 -11.24 40.15 -23.58
C ASP A 1045 -11.38 38.79 -24.29
N SER A 1046 -11.49 38.81 -25.62
CA SER A 1046 -11.57 37.63 -26.50
C SER A 1046 -10.22 36.95 -26.71
N ALA A 1047 -9.12 37.70 -26.64
CA ALA A 1047 -7.77 37.18 -26.74
C ALA A 1047 -6.85 37.92 -25.76
N GLY A 1048 -6.71 37.42 -24.53
CA GLY A 1048 -6.00 38.10 -23.43
C GLY A 1048 -4.77 37.35 -22.92
N MET A 1049 -3.82 38.10 -22.36
CA MET A 1049 -2.61 37.52 -21.76
C MET A 1049 -2.91 36.92 -20.38
N PHE A 1050 -2.18 35.89 -19.99
CA PHE A 1050 -2.33 35.27 -18.66
C PHE A 1050 -2.00 36.22 -17.51
N SER A 1051 -1.15 37.23 -17.75
CA SER A 1051 -0.88 38.31 -16.78
C SER A 1051 -2.14 39.09 -16.39
N GLU A 1052 -3.04 39.33 -17.35
CA GLU A 1052 -4.31 40.03 -17.11
C GLU A 1052 -5.27 39.17 -16.28
N LEU A 1053 -5.33 37.87 -16.59
CA LEU A 1053 -6.12 36.91 -15.81
C LEU A 1053 -5.59 36.77 -14.38
N TYR A 1054 -4.27 36.82 -14.18
CA TYR A 1054 -3.68 36.77 -12.84
C TYR A 1054 -4.02 38.02 -12.02
N ALA A 1055 -3.99 39.21 -12.62
CA ALA A 1055 -4.44 40.43 -11.96
C ALA A 1055 -5.93 40.35 -11.55
N ASN A 1056 -6.78 39.72 -12.37
CA ASN A 1056 -8.17 39.46 -12.01
C ASN A 1056 -8.30 38.47 -10.86
N LEU A 1057 -7.51 37.39 -10.84
CA LEU A 1057 -7.46 36.45 -9.73
C LEU A 1057 -7.11 37.14 -8.41
N GLU A 1058 -6.08 38.00 -8.39
CA GLU A 1058 -5.70 38.73 -7.18
C GLU A 1058 -6.84 39.64 -6.69
N ASN A 1059 -7.56 40.27 -7.60
CA ASN A 1059 -8.69 41.13 -7.27
C ASN A 1059 -9.91 40.32 -6.76
N GLU A 1060 -10.18 39.15 -7.31
CA GLU A 1060 -11.24 38.24 -6.84
C GLU A 1060 -10.96 37.78 -5.40
N ILE A 1061 -9.71 37.39 -5.11
CA ILE A 1061 -9.29 36.96 -3.76
C ILE A 1061 -9.36 38.11 -2.76
N LYS A 1062 -8.95 39.32 -3.14
CA LYS A 1062 -9.06 40.52 -2.28
C LYS A 1062 -10.51 40.83 -1.89
N ARG A 1063 -11.47 40.55 -2.78
CA ARG A 1063 -12.91 40.77 -2.54
C ARG A 1063 -13.53 39.68 -1.69
N ASN A 1064 -13.14 38.42 -1.92
CA ASN A 1064 -13.63 37.28 -1.15
C ASN A 1064 -12.49 36.30 -0.90
N GLN A 1065 -11.92 36.37 0.30
CA GLN A 1065 -10.77 35.57 0.67
C GLN A 1065 -11.07 34.05 0.66
N ARG A 1066 -12.34 33.64 0.79
CA ARG A 1066 -12.73 32.22 0.72
C ARG A 1066 -12.52 31.60 -0.66
N VAL A 1067 -12.55 32.39 -1.74
CA VAL A 1067 -12.37 31.91 -3.12
C VAL A 1067 -10.92 31.48 -3.37
N SER A 1068 -9.95 31.96 -2.56
CA SER A 1068 -8.55 31.51 -2.65
C SER A 1068 -8.40 30.00 -2.51
N LEU A 1069 -9.27 29.35 -1.72
CA LEU A 1069 -9.28 27.90 -1.52
C LEU A 1069 -9.64 27.11 -2.80
N GLU A 1070 -10.36 27.73 -3.74
CA GLU A 1070 -10.70 27.10 -5.03
C GLU A 1070 -9.55 27.15 -6.04
N TYR A 1071 -8.55 28.00 -5.82
CA TYR A 1071 -7.44 28.24 -6.74
C TYR A 1071 -6.12 27.62 -6.26
N GLY A 1072 -6.14 26.79 -5.21
CA GLY A 1072 -4.95 26.10 -4.71
C GLY A 1072 -3.81 27.06 -4.37
N LYS A 1073 -2.60 26.78 -4.85
CA LYS A 1073 -1.42 27.63 -4.72
C LYS A 1073 -1.27 28.68 -5.81
N ALA A 1074 -2.28 28.90 -6.66
CA ALA A 1074 -2.20 29.85 -7.77
C ALA A 1074 -1.80 31.28 -7.32
N GLN A 1075 -2.32 31.74 -6.18
CA GLN A 1075 -1.95 33.06 -5.63
C GLN A 1075 -0.47 33.17 -5.29
N ASN A 1076 0.19 32.05 -4.97
CA ASN A 1076 1.56 32.01 -4.48
C ASN A 1076 2.58 31.72 -5.60
N MET A 1077 2.24 31.98 -6.87
CA MET A 1077 3.20 31.86 -7.97
C MET A 1077 4.45 32.71 -7.70
N THR A 1078 5.62 32.08 -7.80
CA THR A 1078 6.92 32.73 -7.74
C THR A 1078 7.15 33.64 -8.95
N GLU A 1079 8.12 34.55 -8.88
CA GLU A 1079 8.46 35.42 -10.01
C GLU A 1079 8.93 34.62 -11.24
N GLN A 1080 9.64 33.51 -11.03
CA GLN A 1080 10.05 32.58 -12.07
C GLN A 1080 8.84 31.88 -12.72
N GLU A 1081 7.87 31.41 -11.92
CA GLU A 1081 6.63 30.83 -12.45
C GLU A 1081 5.80 31.87 -13.22
N LYS A 1082 5.71 33.12 -12.74
CA LYS A 1082 5.04 34.21 -13.45
C LYS A 1082 5.68 34.49 -14.80
N GLN A 1083 7.01 34.52 -14.88
CA GLN A 1083 7.72 34.68 -16.16
C GLN A 1083 7.33 33.60 -17.17
N ILE A 1084 7.22 32.34 -16.74
CA ILE A 1084 6.80 31.23 -17.60
C ILE A 1084 5.33 31.38 -17.99
N SER A 1085 4.46 31.63 -17.01
CA SER A 1085 3.02 31.69 -17.17
C SER A 1085 2.60 32.82 -18.12
N PHE A 1086 3.16 34.01 -17.95
CA PHE A 1086 2.72 35.22 -18.61
C PHE A 1086 3.15 35.33 -20.08
N MET A 1087 3.90 34.35 -20.60
CA MET A 1087 4.09 34.18 -22.05
C MET A 1087 2.87 33.56 -22.73
N ASN A 1088 1.90 33.05 -21.98
CA ASN A 1088 0.71 32.40 -22.52
C ASN A 1088 -0.45 33.38 -22.72
N ARG A 1089 -1.27 33.05 -23.73
CA ARG A 1089 -2.50 33.75 -24.11
C ARG A 1089 -3.65 32.74 -24.15
N TYR A 1090 -4.85 33.21 -23.80
CA TYR A 1090 -6.10 32.49 -24.10
C TYR A 1090 -6.81 33.19 -25.27
N PHE A 1091 -7.61 32.46 -26.03
CA PHE A 1091 -8.38 33.02 -27.14
C PHE A 1091 -9.78 32.41 -27.27
N ILE A 1092 -10.71 33.21 -27.83
CA ILE A 1092 -12.11 32.86 -28.04
C ILE A 1092 -12.57 33.45 -29.37
N PHE A 1093 -12.95 32.58 -30.29
CA PHE A 1093 -13.54 32.94 -31.57
C PHE A 1093 -14.97 32.40 -31.67
N LYS A 1094 -15.88 33.18 -32.24
CA LYS A 1094 -17.27 32.79 -32.48
C LYS A 1094 -17.49 32.53 -33.96
N LYS A 1095 -18.12 31.39 -34.27
CA LYS A 1095 -18.49 31.06 -35.65
C LYS A 1095 -19.72 31.85 -36.05
N VAL A 1096 -19.59 32.75 -37.04
CA VAL A 1096 -20.69 33.62 -37.49
C VAL A 1096 -21.27 33.17 -38.83
N ARG A 1097 -20.51 32.44 -39.64
CA ARG A 1097 -20.97 31.93 -40.94
C ARG A 1097 -20.36 30.58 -41.27
N ASN A 1098 -21.04 29.82 -42.13
CA ASN A 1098 -20.46 28.64 -42.76
C ASN A 1098 -19.69 29.08 -44.01
N VAL A 1099 -18.54 28.47 -44.23
CA VAL A 1099 -17.71 28.70 -45.41
C VAL A 1099 -17.50 27.39 -46.16
N ASN A 1100 -17.29 27.48 -47.48
CA ASN A 1100 -16.92 26.32 -48.27
C ASN A 1100 -15.40 26.08 -48.11
N THR A 1101 -15.05 25.22 -47.16
CA THR A 1101 -13.67 24.89 -46.79
C THR A 1101 -12.88 24.32 -47.97
N ASP A 1102 -13.52 23.59 -48.89
CA ASP A 1102 -12.87 23.04 -50.08
C ASP A 1102 -12.52 24.10 -51.13
N LYS A 1103 -13.33 25.17 -51.25
CA LYS A 1103 -12.99 26.31 -52.11
C LYS A 1103 -11.84 27.12 -51.52
N ILE A 1104 -11.83 27.34 -50.21
CA ILE A 1104 -10.74 28.01 -49.50
C ILE A 1104 -9.44 27.21 -49.66
N ALA A 1105 -9.48 25.90 -49.43
CA ALA A 1105 -8.33 25.02 -49.61
C ALA A 1105 -7.78 25.06 -51.06
N LYS A 1106 -8.65 25.08 -52.07
CA LYS A 1106 -8.23 25.20 -53.48
C LYS A 1106 -7.59 26.56 -53.81
N ILE A 1107 -8.12 27.65 -53.25
CA ILE A 1107 -7.56 29.00 -53.44
C ILE A 1107 -6.16 29.07 -52.81
N ILE A 1108 -6.00 28.52 -51.60
CA ILE A 1108 -4.71 28.46 -50.91
C ILE A 1108 -3.72 27.55 -51.63
N GLU A 1109 -4.17 26.40 -52.16
CA GLU A 1109 -3.32 25.50 -52.93
C GLU A 1109 -2.85 26.14 -54.25
N GLN A 1110 -3.69 26.95 -54.88
CA GLN A 1110 -3.30 27.75 -56.04
C GLN A 1110 -2.31 28.87 -55.65
N GLN A 1111 -2.54 29.57 -54.55
CA GLN A 1111 -1.62 30.58 -54.03
C GLN A 1111 -0.25 30.00 -53.67
N ASN A 1112 -0.21 28.82 -53.04
CA ASN A 1112 1.04 28.12 -52.72
C ASN A 1112 1.78 27.67 -53.98
N LYS A 1113 1.08 27.14 -55.01
CA LYS A 1113 1.70 26.80 -56.30
C LYS A 1113 2.25 28.02 -57.03
N ILE A 1114 1.56 29.16 -56.94
CA ILE A 1114 2.03 30.42 -57.49
C ILE A 1114 3.27 30.91 -56.72
N ALA A 1115 3.26 30.86 -55.39
CA ALA A 1115 4.41 31.23 -54.55
C ALA A 1115 5.64 30.33 -54.80
N GLU A 1116 5.46 29.01 -54.87
CA GLU A 1116 6.54 28.05 -55.20
C GLU A 1116 7.12 28.32 -56.59
N SER A 1117 6.27 28.61 -57.58
CA SER A 1117 6.75 28.98 -58.94
C SER A 1117 7.48 30.33 -58.96
N ILE A 1118 7.09 31.29 -58.13
CA ILE A 1118 7.80 32.58 -58.00
C ILE A 1118 9.14 32.38 -57.28
N GLU A 1119 9.22 31.56 -56.24
CA GLU A 1119 10.48 31.19 -55.59
C GLU A 1119 11.43 30.45 -56.55
N GLU A 1120 10.93 29.54 -57.37
CA GLU A 1120 11.73 28.87 -58.42
C GLU A 1120 12.27 29.87 -59.45
N VAL A 1121 11.45 30.85 -59.88
CA VAL A 1121 11.87 31.93 -60.79
C VAL A 1121 12.89 32.85 -60.13
N ILE A 1122 12.68 33.27 -58.87
CA ILE A 1122 13.65 34.10 -58.12
C ILE A 1122 14.95 33.34 -57.91
N THR A 1123 14.91 32.04 -57.64
CA THR A 1123 16.11 31.21 -57.46
C THR A 1123 16.86 31.04 -58.78
N GLN A 1124 16.15 30.93 -59.91
CA GLN A 1124 16.73 30.94 -61.25
C GLN A 1124 17.33 32.32 -61.60
N ASP A 1125 16.62 33.41 -61.32
CA ASP A 1125 17.09 34.78 -61.54
C ASP A 1125 18.31 35.11 -60.68
N ILE A 1126 18.38 34.63 -59.42
CA ILE A 1126 19.56 34.77 -58.56
C ILE A 1126 20.73 33.95 -59.14
N GLN A 1127 20.49 32.74 -59.63
CA GLN A 1127 21.52 31.93 -60.29
C GLN A 1127 21.97 32.49 -61.64
N GLU A 1128 21.12 33.24 -62.35
CA GLU A 1128 21.46 33.96 -63.58
C GLU A 1128 22.18 35.28 -63.27
N LEU A 1129 21.78 36.02 -62.25
CA LEU A 1129 22.49 37.22 -61.75
C LEU A 1129 23.89 36.88 -61.21
N GLU A 1130 24.05 35.74 -60.55
CA GLU A 1130 25.37 35.20 -60.13
C GLU A 1130 26.24 34.77 -61.33
N LYS A 1131 25.64 34.50 -62.50
CA LYS A 1131 26.36 34.21 -63.75
C LYS A 1131 26.70 35.47 -64.56
N GLU A 1132 25.87 36.52 -64.52
CA GLU A 1132 26.08 37.75 -65.31
C GLU A 1132 27.02 38.77 -64.65
N HIS A 1133 27.21 38.74 -63.32
CA HIS A 1133 28.15 39.62 -62.61
C HIS A 1133 29.06 38.87 -61.61
N PRO A 1134 30.14 38.22 -62.07
CA PRO A 1134 31.08 37.52 -61.19
C PRO A 1134 32.02 38.43 -60.37
N GLU A 1135 31.96 39.76 -60.52
CA GLU A 1135 32.87 40.70 -59.86
C GLU A 1135 32.13 41.87 -59.18
N ILE A 1136 31.55 41.62 -58.00
CA ILE A 1136 31.49 42.63 -56.94
C ILE A 1136 31.95 41.98 -55.63
N THR A 1137 33.21 42.21 -55.29
CA THR A 1137 33.86 41.79 -54.04
C THR A 1137 33.60 42.75 -52.88
N VAL A 1138 33.32 42.22 -51.69
CA VAL A 1138 33.70 42.80 -50.38
C VAL A 1138 34.29 41.64 -49.52
N PRO A 1139 35.17 41.91 -48.53
CA PRO A 1139 36.56 41.47 -48.49
C PRO A 1139 36.78 40.11 -47.80
N THR A 1140 37.77 39.38 -48.31
CA THR A 1140 38.26 38.10 -47.79
C THR A 1140 39.22 38.29 -46.62
N SER A 1141 39.07 37.52 -45.54
CA SER A 1141 40.10 37.33 -44.51
C SER A 1141 40.82 35.98 -44.67
N ILE A 1142 42.07 36.10 -45.12
CA ILE A 1142 43.30 35.31 -44.94
C ILE A 1142 43.21 33.86 -44.41
N LYS A 1143 43.79 32.93 -45.19
CA LYS A 1143 44.17 31.55 -44.84
C LYS A 1143 45.43 31.49 -43.96
N ILE A 1144 45.51 30.46 -43.09
CA ILE A 1144 46.77 29.70 -42.88
C ILE A 1144 46.47 28.19 -42.91
N ASN A 1145 47.33 27.46 -43.63
CA ASN A 1145 47.30 26.02 -43.99
C ASN A 1145 47.60 25.05 -42.82
N VAL A 1146 47.23 23.76 -42.95
CA VAL A 1146 48.13 22.60 -43.18
C VAL A 1146 47.33 21.28 -43.33
N ARG A 1147 47.93 20.33 -44.07
CA ARG A 1147 47.40 19.11 -44.72
C ARG A 1147 47.26 17.84 -43.84
N LYS A 1148 46.23 17.06 -44.19
CA LYS A 1148 45.96 15.59 -44.18
C LYS A 1148 46.88 14.62 -43.41
N MET A 1149 46.26 13.64 -42.73
CA MET A 1149 46.40 12.17 -43.00
C MET A 1149 45.34 11.33 -42.25
N ASN A 1150 45.04 10.12 -42.78
CA ASN A 1150 44.02 9.17 -42.31
C ASN A 1150 44.65 7.94 -41.62
N LYS A 1151 44.09 7.53 -40.46
CA LYS A 1151 43.98 6.21 -39.75
C LYS A 1151 45.16 5.20 -39.80
N PRO A 1152 45.51 4.49 -38.68
CA PRO A 1152 44.65 3.39 -38.15
C PRO A 1152 44.72 3.11 -36.61
N LYS A 1153 43.94 2.08 -36.19
CA LYS A 1153 43.77 1.46 -34.86
C LYS A 1153 45.09 1.01 -34.17
N ILE A 1154 45.10 0.98 -32.83
CA ILE A 1154 45.35 -0.20 -31.92
C ILE A 1154 45.66 0.28 -30.47
N VAL A 1155 44.73 -0.02 -29.55
CA VAL A 1155 44.81 -0.84 -28.31
C VAL A 1155 46.09 -0.89 -27.42
N LEU A 1156 45.83 -0.77 -26.10
CA LEU A 1156 46.42 -1.37 -24.86
C LEU A 1156 47.54 -0.68 -24.03
N GLU A 1157 47.25 -0.73 -22.72
CA GLU A 1157 48.13 -0.88 -21.53
C GLU A 1157 48.63 0.33 -20.72
N ARG A 1158 47.88 0.58 -19.62
CA ARG A 1158 48.22 0.47 -18.18
C ARG A 1158 49.46 1.18 -17.56
N PHE A 1159 49.19 1.55 -16.30
CA PHE A 1159 50.07 1.72 -15.11
C PHE A 1159 50.65 3.14 -14.81
N SER A 1160 49.97 3.78 -13.84
CA SER A 1160 50.41 4.10 -12.45
C SER A 1160 51.60 5.00 -12.12
N GLU A 1161 51.38 5.73 -11.01
CA GLU A 1161 52.35 6.19 -9.99
C GLU A 1161 53.38 7.24 -10.46
N GLU A 1162 53.76 8.29 -9.72
CA GLU A 1162 53.58 8.72 -8.33
C GLU A 1162 54.11 10.19 -8.23
N GLU A 1163 54.07 10.77 -7.02
CA GLU A 1163 54.81 11.98 -6.55
C GLU A 1163 54.13 13.37 -6.65
N SER A 1164 53.28 13.65 -5.64
CA SER A 1164 53.46 14.58 -4.50
C SER A 1164 54.02 16.04 -4.68
N PRO A 1165 53.72 16.97 -3.73
CA PRO A 1165 53.39 18.37 -4.01
C PRO A 1165 54.40 19.43 -3.49
N ALA A 1166 54.28 20.69 -3.93
CA ALA A 1166 54.82 21.85 -3.20
C ALA A 1166 54.05 23.17 -3.45
N GLU A 1167 53.46 23.66 -2.34
CA GLU A 1167 53.19 25.02 -1.85
C GLU A 1167 52.93 26.23 -2.78
N MET A 1168 51.80 26.90 -2.50
CA MET A 1168 51.46 28.28 -2.87
C MET A 1168 51.86 29.26 -1.76
N PRO A 1169 52.25 30.50 -2.07
CA PRO A 1169 52.23 31.60 -1.11
C PRO A 1169 51.00 32.52 -1.28
N LEU A 1170 50.53 32.99 -0.13
CA LEU A 1170 49.46 33.96 0.15
C LEU A 1170 49.79 35.38 -0.33
N VAL A 1171 48.77 36.13 -0.78
CA VAL A 1171 48.69 37.61 -0.64
C VAL A 1171 47.25 38.04 -0.38
N GLU A 1172 47.09 38.91 0.64
CA GLU A 1172 45.87 39.44 1.26
C GLU A 1172 45.08 40.47 0.41
N PRO A 1173 43.77 40.69 0.70
CA PRO A 1173 42.97 41.74 0.08
C PRO A 1173 42.93 43.05 0.88
N VAL A 1174 43.07 44.19 0.17
CA VAL A 1174 43.04 45.55 0.73
C VAL A 1174 41.60 46.06 0.91
N ILE A 1175 41.30 46.52 2.12
CA ILE A 1175 40.06 47.20 2.55
C ILE A 1175 40.14 48.70 2.26
N LYS A 1176 39.10 49.31 1.69
CA LYS A 1176 38.86 50.76 1.75
C LYS A 1176 37.56 51.08 2.50
N LYS A 1177 37.72 51.85 3.59
CA LYS A 1177 36.68 52.42 4.47
C LYS A 1177 36.00 53.63 3.83
N LEU A 1178 34.71 53.83 4.12
CA LEU A 1178 33.99 55.10 4.02
C LEU A 1178 33.29 55.39 5.36
N THR A 1179 33.36 56.66 5.77
CA THR A 1179 33.22 57.15 7.15
C THR A 1179 31.82 57.72 7.44
N ILE A 1180 31.43 57.64 8.72
CA ILE A 1180 30.13 57.98 9.34
C ILE A 1180 29.94 59.50 9.56
N LYS A 1181 28.68 59.97 9.51
CA LYS A 1181 28.17 61.04 10.42
C LYS A 1181 26.75 60.70 10.93
N LYS A 1182 26.55 60.73 12.25
CA LYS A 1182 25.27 60.76 13.00
C LYS A 1182 24.94 62.22 13.41
N PRO A 1183 23.67 62.53 13.72
CA PRO A 1183 23.30 62.87 15.11
C PRO A 1183 21.90 62.30 15.55
N THR A 1184 21.81 61.51 16.64
CA THR A 1184 21.22 61.81 18.00
C THR A 1184 19.70 62.10 18.05
N LEU A 1185 18.87 61.15 18.55
CA LEU A 1185 18.23 61.04 19.91
C LEU A 1185 17.02 61.98 20.08
N LYS A 1186 15.81 61.66 20.59
CA LYS A 1186 15.23 60.61 21.49
C LYS A 1186 13.67 60.87 21.57
N PRO A 1187 12.86 60.28 22.48
CA PRO A 1187 12.05 59.05 22.36
C PRO A 1187 10.51 59.22 22.48
N LEU A 1188 9.75 58.23 22.02
CA LEU A 1188 8.85 57.37 22.83
C LEU A 1188 8.47 56.14 22.01
#